data_AF-D8PS56-F1
#
_entry.id   AF-D8PS56-F1
#
_cell.length_a   1.000
_cell.length_b   1.000
_cell.length_c   1.000
_cell.angle_alpha   90.00
_cell.angle_beta   90.00
_cell.angle_gamma   90.00
#
_symmetry.space_group_name_H-M   'P 1'
#
loop_
_entity.id
_entity.type
_entity.pdbx_description
1 polymer ?
#
loop_
_entity_poly.entity_id
_entity_poly.type
_entity_poly.pdbx_seq_one_letter_code
_entity_poly.pdbx_strand_id
1 'polypeptide(L)'
;MADSALINAVPRSPFETLLNFRDVGETVNILHGSPILRPGVLFRSAQPSTASDEELAVLTNKYKLKSVLDLRTQSELDVAARARQNAHITADFSSLNSTTSSPSPTGSINVPNTSTYYASLTGRAFQLMLLWRLSWRSMGRLIYNMSTGNRLAGMAIIGSEAMAPRGLLGLATDTLTSSSAEVRSMFTLLADPATYPILVHCTHGKDRTGITIILLLLLCEVDLNIIRADYMATERELEPAMDKRLNELHALALPDEFLGCPPGFVGGVAAWLQEQHGGIEGYLQNIGVNSDTMTRRSNEVVKVVTLQLQLTPLGPEIRGNLSGLIPIRQSGALDRSAISPCSEVGIHRRYFHPLSRVPGPLMAALTDYYVMYYEVVKDGSLVDQLEKLHAIYGPAVRIGPNSVHFSNPDVYDKIYTRGTAFVKDIALYRGFPEETTFGSADPVFAKARRDAISPLFSRRAVSKLEPFVREKVDKMTEKLVQHDERRPVDLFRAFRAVSLEVIFSYCFGEPCNALDASNFDDPLLADLASFARMNMVFKAFPALVPLVQAILTKILKPFGRRVAGRSLLTDKLLAQIDLLLESPALLEDAPHETVYHHLISTDSGEASVETPSRQSLLGEAINLLLAGNHTVAAACAVGCYHILSNKDILHKLVVELKNAIPQPSSLIEFDVVEKLPYLTAVIKESLRLSHGVVSPMLRKVNTDGMVLDGIAVPPGTTVAIGNTFVHLNPDIFPNPHTFDPERWLQGDSAILENYLVPFSKGQRNCVGMNLAWCELYLIFASVFRRVDLELHDSSPEDMKFKAHFVGTFRGNPVRAFTKPMTA
;
A
#
# COMPACT_ATOMS: atom_id res chain seq x y z
N MET A 1 -8.81 12.34 -53.86
CA MET A 1 -10.24 12.12 -54.19
C MET A 1 -10.76 10.78 -53.66
N ALA A 2 -9.99 9.67 -53.71
CA ALA A 2 -10.41 8.37 -53.18
C ALA A 2 -10.64 8.33 -51.64
N ASP A 3 -9.79 8.99 -50.84
CA ASP A 3 -9.93 9.00 -49.36
C ASP A 3 -11.19 9.72 -48.87
N SER A 4 -11.61 10.81 -49.53
CA SER A 4 -12.79 11.57 -49.13
C SER A 4 -14.09 10.80 -49.37
N ALA A 5 -14.17 10.01 -50.43
CA ALA A 5 -15.33 9.17 -50.72
C ALA A 5 -15.48 8.05 -49.67
N LEU A 6 -14.37 7.42 -49.25
CA LEU A 6 -14.35 6.41 -48.19
C LEU A 6 -14.73 7.00 -46.83
N ILE A 7 -14.15 8.14 -46.44
CA ILE A 7 -14.49 8.81 -45.17
C ILE A 7 -15.97 9.21 -45.14
N ASN A 8 -16.51 9.69 -46.27
CA ASN A 8 -17.92 10.07 -46.36
C ASN A 8 -18.88 8.88 -46.29
N ALA A 9 -18.43 7.66 -46.63
CA ALA A 9 -19.22 6.44 -46.51
C ALA A 9 -19.38 5.95 -45.06
N VAL A 10 -18.58 6.44 -44.11
CA VAL A 10 -18.75 6.11 -42.68
C VAL A 10 -20.07 6.70 -42.17
N PRO A 11 -20.95 5.91 -41.53
CA PRO A 11 -22.19 6.43 -40.93
C PRO A 11 -21.92 7.51 -39.87
N ARG A 12 -22.78 8.53 -39.80
CA ARG A 12 -22.74 9.52 -38.72
C ARG A 12 -23.30 8.93 -37.42
N SER A 13 -22.87 9.48 -36.29
CA SER A 13 -23.45 9.15 -34.99
C SER A 13 -24.97 9.34 -35.03
N PRO A 14 -25.76 8.35 -34.56
CA PRO A 14 -27.21 8.48 -34.44
C PRO A 14 -27.62 9.30 -33.20
N PHE A 15 -26.65 9.83 -32.46
CA PHE A 15 -26.83 10.57 -31.21
C PHE A 15 -26.46 12.04 -31.38
N GLU A 16 -27.18 12.92 -30.71
CA GLU A 16 -26.96 14.36 -30.74
C GLU A 16 -25.84 14.77 -29.79
N THR A 17 -25.78 14.17 -28.58
CA THR A 17 -24.79 14.56 -27.56
C THR A 17 -23.73 13.50 -27.27
N LEU A 18 -23.96 12.24 -27.64
CA LEU A 18 -22.92 11.21 -27.70
C LEU A 18 -22.15 11.25 -29.03
N LEU A 19 -21.12 12.09 -29.07
CA LEU A 19 -20.29 12.25 -30.26
C LEU A 19 -19.47 11.01 -30.59
N ASN A 20 -19.12 10.87 -31.87
CA ASN A 20 -18.20 9.85 -32.37
C ASN A 20 -18.64 8.39 -32.11
N PHE A 21 -19.93 8.17 -31.80
CA PHE A 21 -20.48 6.84 -31.60
C PHE A 21 -20.69 6.11 -32.93
N ARG A 22 -20.14 4.90 -33.06
CA ARG A 22 -20.43 3.99 -34.17
C ARG A 22 -20.10 2.54 -33.85
N ASP A 23 -20.77 1.65 -34.57
CA ASP A 23 -20.42 0.24 -34.67
C ASP A 23 -19.21 0.07 -35.59
N VAL A 24 -18.12 -0.45 -35.04
CA VAL A 24 -16.85 -0.62 -35.77
C VAL A 24 -16.99 -1.72 -36.83
N GLY A 25 -17.73 -2.79 -36.54
CA GLY A 25 -17.95 -3.89 -37.47
C GLY A 25 -18.81 -3.46 -38.66
N GLU A 26 -19.91 -2.74 -38.41
CA GLU A 26 -20.75 -2.17 -39.47
C GLU A 26 -19.96 -1.20 -40.35
N THR A 27 -19.18 -0.29 -39.73
CA THR A 27 -18.37 0.69 -40.46
C THR A 27 -17.34 0.01 -41.36
N VAL A 28 -16.60 -0.96 -40.83
CA VAL A 28 -15.58 -1.70 -41.62
C VAL A 28 -16.23 -2.46 -42.77
N ASN A 29 -17.40 -3.09 -42.56
CA ASN A 29 -18.10 -3.81 -43.61
C ASN A 29 -18.59 -2.89 -44.74
N ILE A 30 -19.08 -1.69 -44.41
CA ILE A 30 -19.49 -0.68 -45.40
C ILE A 30 -18.28 -0.24 -46.23
N LEU A 31 -17.15 0.04 -45.57
CA LEU A 31 -15.93 0.48 -46.24
C LEU A 31 -15.28 -0.63 -47.08
N HIS A 32 -15.38 -1.88 -46.64
CA HIS A 32 -14.85 -3.05 -47.34
C HIS A 32 -15.74 -3.49 -48.51
N GLY A 33 -17.06 -3.29 -48.40
CA GLY A 33 -18.05 -3.77 -49.37
C GLY A 33 -18.47 -5.24 -49.17
N SER A 34 -18.02 -5.90 -48.11
CA SER A 34 -18.45 -7.25 -47.73
C SER A 34 -18.35 -7.47 -46.22
N PRO A 35 -19.13 -8.41 -45.64
CA PRO A 35 -19.17 -8.63 -44.19
C PRO A 35 -17.92 -9.40 -43.72
N ILE A 36 -16.89 -8.66 -43.29
CA ILE A 36 -15.65 -9.21 -42.74
C ILE A 36 -15.60 -9.18 -41.21
N LEU A 37 -16.30 -8.23 -40.58
CA LEU A 37 -16.44 -8.11 -39.12
C LEU A 37 -17.90 -8.23 -38.70
N ARG A 38 -18.15 -8.67 -37.46
CA ARG A 38 -19.50 -8.91 -36.94
C ARG A 38 -20.09 -7.60 -36.42
N PRO A 39 -21.19 -7.08 -37.00
CA PRO A 39 -21.89 -5.93 -36.44
C PRO A 39 -22.49 -6.28 -35.07
N GLY A 40 -22.69 -5.27 -34.24
CA GLY A 40 -23.30 -5.35 -32.92
C GLY A 40 -22.38 -5.83 -31.81
N VAL A 41 -21.06 -5.89 -32.06
CA VAL A 41 -20.07 -6.48 -31.14
C VAL A 41 -19.19 -5.41 -30.50
N LEU A 42 -18.55 -4.57 -31.33
CA LEU A 42 -17.56 -3.58 -30.90
C LEU A 42 -18.03 -2.17 -31.27
N PHE A 43 -18.24 -1.34 -30.26
CA PHE A 43 -18.61 0.05 -30.42
C PHE A 43 -17.49 0.98 -29.95
N ARG A 44 -17.38 2.15 -30.57
CA ARG A 44 -16.49 3.25 -30.12
C ARG A 44 -17.29 4.53 -29.95
N SER A 45 -16.89 5.40 -29.02
CA SER A 45 -17.49 6.73 -28.86
C SER A 45 -16.54 7.74 -28.19
N ALA A 46 -16.95 9.01 -28.15
CA ALA A 46 -16.50 9.96 -27.13
C ALA A 46 -17.10 9.60 -25.75
N GLN A 47 -16.79 10.38 -24.71
CA GLN A 47 -17.22 10.04 -23.35
C GLN A 47 -18.75 9.92 -23.21
N PRO A 48 -19.29 8.77 -22.73
CA PRO A 48 -20.73 8.58 -22.51
C PRO A 48 -21.35 9.56 -21.52
N SER A 49 -20.54 10.22 -20.69
CA SER A 49 -21.01 11.20 -19.72
C SER A 49 -21.65 12.45 -20.33
N THR A 50 -21.47 12.69 -21.63
CA THR A 50 -22.13 13.79 -22.36
C THR A 50 -23.46 13.38 -22.98
N ALA A 51 -23.79 12.10 -22.99
CA ALA A 51 -25.06 11.59 -23.50
C ALA A 51 -26.22 12.00 -22.58
N SER A 52 -27.40 12.26 -23.16
CA SER A 52 -28.63 12.43 -22.37
C SER A 52 -29.06 11.09 -21.76
N ASP A 53 -29.90 11.13 -20.73
CA ASP A 53 -30.39 9.89 -20.09
C ASP A 53 -31.21 9.03 -21.06
N GLU A 54 -31.87 9.64 -22.05
CA GLU A 54 -32.57 8.96 -23.15
C GLU A 54 -31.59 8.25 -24.09
N GLU A 55 -30.50 8.90 -24.46
CA GLU A 55 -29.45 8.32 -25.30
C GLU A 55 -28.73 7.16 -24.59
N LEU A 56 -28.46 7.28 -23.29
CA LEU A 56 -27.93 6.20 -22.47
C LEU A 56 -28.86 4.99 -22.42
N ALA A 57 -30.17 5.21 -22.38
CA ALA A 57 -31.15 4.13 -22.44
C ALA A 57 -31.15 3.43 -23.82
N VAL A 58 -30.92 4.16 -24.92
CA VAL A 58 -30.78 3.57 -26.26
C VAL A 58 -29.56 2.65 -26.35
N LEU A 59 -28.44 3.00 -25.70
CA LEU A 59 -27.26 2.15 -25.65
C LEU A 59 -27.55 0.76 -25.04
N THR A 60 -28.29 0.72 -23.94
CA THR A 60 -28.66 -0.53 -23.27
C THR A 60 -29.80 -1.25 -23.99
N ASN A 61 -30.81 -0.53 -24.47
CA ASN A 61 -32.04 -1.12 -24.99
C ASN A 61 -31.96 -1.52 -26.46
N LYS A 62 -31.33 -0.70 -27.31
CA LYS A 62 -31.20 -0.96 -28.76
C LYS A 62 -29.90 -1.69 -29.08
N TYR A 63 -28.76 -1.18 -28.60
CA TYR A 63 -27.45 -1.75 -28.92
C TYR A 63 -27.03 -2.88 -27.97
N LYS A 64 -27.83 -3.16 -26.93
CA LYS A 64 -27.63 -4.28 -25.99
C LYS A 64 -26.23 -4.32 -25.39
N LEU A 65 -25.63 -3.15 -25.13
CA LEU A 65 -24.32 -3.07 -24.50
C LEU A 65 -24.31 -3.85 -23.19
N LYS A 66 -23.26 -4.64 -22.99
CA LYS A 66 -23.01 -5.36 -21.73
C LYS A 66 -21.84 -4.76 -20.96
N SER A 67 -20.84 -4.25 -21.67
CA SER A 67 -19.62 -3.74 -21.04
C SER A 67 -19.18 -2.39 -21.63
N VAL A 68 -18.51 -1.60 -20.80
CA VAL A 68 -17.89 -0.33 -21.20
C VAL A 68 -16.42 -0.35 -20.79
N LEU A 69 -15.51 -0.04 -21.71
CA LEU A 69 -14.09 0.13 -21.46
C LEU A 69 -13.75 1.62 -21.49
N ASP A 70 -13.49 2.19 -20.31
CA ASP A 70 -13.11 3.59 -20.12
C ASP A 70 -11.58 3.72 -20.06
N LEU A 71 -11.02 4.43 -21.04
CA LEU A 71 -9.58 4.65 -21.19
C LEU A 71 -9.08 5.94 -20.53
N ARG A 72 -9.94 6.68 -19.81
CA ARG A 72 -9.58 7.94 -19.15
C ARG A 72 -8.76 7.73 -17.87
N THR A 73 -8.01 8.76 -17.49
CA THR A 73 -7.26 8.79 -16.22
C THR A 73 -8.17 9.10 -15.04
N GLN A 74 -7.77 8.74 -13.81
CA GLN A 74 -8.55 9.05 -12.60
C GLN A 74 -8.85 10.55 -12.45
N SER A 75 -7.90 11.43 -12.80
CA SER A 75 -8.10 12.87 -12.77
C SER A 75 -9.18 13.34 -13.74
N GLU A 76 -9.26 12.74 -14.94
CA GLU A 76 -10.31 13.04 -15.92
C GLU A 76 -11.69 12.56 -15.44
N LEU A 77 -11.73 11.41 -14.74
CA LEU A 77 -12.95 10.89 -14.10
C LEU A 77 -13.43 11.82 -12.97
N ASP A 78 -12.53 12.28 -12.11
CA ASP A 78 -12.86 13.17 -11.00
C ASP A 78 -13.36 14.55 -11.48
N VAL A 79 -12.78 15.08 -12.56
CA VAL A 79 -13.23 16.33 -13.19
C VAL A 79 -14.61 16.17 -13.82
N ALA A 80 -14.84 15.07 -14.54
CA ALA A 80 -16.15 14.77 -15.13
C ALA A 80 -17.25 14.64 -14.06
N ALA A 81 -16.95 14.02 -12.92
CA ALA A 81 -17.87 13.88 -11.80
C ALA A 81 -18.26 15.25 -11.18
N ARG A 82 -17.29 16.14 -10.99
CA ARG A 82 -17.51 17.48 -10.41
C ARG A 82 -18.30 18.40 -11.34
N ALA A 83 -18.04 18.34 -12.65
CA ALA A 83 -18.75 19.14 -13.64
C ALA A 83 -20.26 18.85 -13.64
N ARG A 84 -20.68 17.59 -13.41
CA ARG A 84 -22.10 17.20 -13.35
C ARG A 84 -22.77 17.51 -12.00
N GLN A 85 -22.04 17.38 -10.87
CA GLN A 85 -22.55 17.85 -9.57
C GLN A 85 -22.93 19.33 -9.61
N ASN A 86 -22.08 20.16 -10.23
CA ASN A 86 -22.37 21.60 -10.38
C ASN A 86 -23.55 21.89 -11.32
N ALA A 87 -23.81 21.05 -12.32
CA ALA A 87 -24.97 21.20 -13.22
C ALA A 87 -26.30 20.80 -12.55
N HIS A 88 -26.30 19.83 -11.63
CA HIS A 88 -27.47 19.49 -10.82
C HIS A 88 -27.75 20.52 -9.72
N ILE A 89 -26.72 21.16 -9.15
CA ILE A 89 -26.85 22.22 -8.14
C ILE A 89 -27.54 23.48 -8.71
N THR A 90 -27.39 23.77 -10.01
CA THR A 90 -28.11 24.89 -10.65
C THR A 90 -29.57 24.59 -11.01
N ALA A 91 -29.98 23.32 -11.04
CA ALA A 91 -31.35 22.91 -11.38
C ALA A 91 -32.25 22.73 -10.16
N ASP A 92 -31.69 22.58 -8.95
CA ASP A 92 -32.44 22.19 -7.76
C ASP A 92 -32.20 23.14 -6.57
N PHE A 93 -32.70 24.38 -6.70
CA PHE A 93 -32.73 25.36 -5.61
C PHE A 93 -34.04 25.30 -4.79
N SER A 94 -34.85 24.24 -4.95
CA SER A 94 -36.19 24.13 -4.34
C SER A 94 -36.29 23.12 -3.18
N SER A 95 -35.21 22.42 -2.83
CA SER A 95 -35.24 21.34 -1.82
C SER A 95 -34.07 21.37 -0.84
N LEU A 96 -33.73 22.56 -0.30
CA LEU A 96 -32.80 22.68 0.83
C LEU A 96 -33.55 22.50 2.16
N ASN A 97 -33.85 21.24 2.52
CA ASN A 97 -34.04 20.79 3.91
C ASN A 97 -34.01 19.25 3.99
N SER A 98 -32.86 18.65 3.71
CA SER A 98 -32.51 17.31 4.21
C SER A 98 -30.99 17.11 4.18
N THR A 99 -30.38 17.09 5.36
CA THR A 99 -28.98 16.71 5.57
C THR A 99 -28.84 15.19 5.56
N THR A 100 -28.50 14.60 4.41
CA THR A 100 -28.11 13.19 4.31
C THR A 100 -26.98 12.96 3.32
N SER A 101 -25.99 12.18 3.79
CA SER A 101 -24.98 11.39 3.07
C SER A 101 -23.97 12.10 2.15
N SER A 102 -22.70 12.03 2.56
CA SER A 102 -21.52 12.08 1.69
C SER A 102 -21.47 10.82 0.81
N PRO A 103 -21.36 10.93 -0.53
CA PRO A 103 -21.32 9.77 -1.41
C PRO A 103 -19.89 9.23 -1.65
N SER A 104 -19.85 7.93 -1.92
CA SER A 104 -18.72 7.04 -2.27
C SER A 104 -17.88 7.49 -3.49
N PRO A 105 -16.65 6.96 -3.67
CA PRO A 105 -15.78 7.28 -4.80
C PRO A 105 -16.24 6.53 -6.05
N THR A 106 -17.30 7.00 -6.70
CA THR A 106 -17.76 6.49 -8.00
C THR A 106 -18.12 7.67 -8.90
N GLY A 107 -17.10 8.29 -9.49
CA GLY A 107 -17.20 9.44 -10.41
C GLY A 107 -17.42 9.07 -11.88
N SER A 108 -17.75 7.83 -12.20
CA SER A 108 -18.08 7.37 -13.55
C SER A 108 -19.60 7.20 -13.67
N ILE A 109 -20.21 7.83 -14.67
CA ILE A 109 -21.54 7.42 -15.12
C ILE A 109 -21.40 6.03 -15.71
N ASN A 110 -21.96 5.02 -15.04
CA ASN A 110 -22.11 3.69 -15.61
C ASN A 110 -23.28 3.74 -16.57
N VAL A 111 -23.06 3.35 -17.84
CA VAL A 111 -24.17 3.08 -18.76
C VAL A 111 -25.10 2.05 -18.06
N PRO A 112 -26.41 2.30 -17.94
CA PRO A 112 -27.29 1.46 -17.13
C PRO A 112 -27.21 -0.02 -17.54
N ASN A 113 -27.18 -0.91 -16.55
CA ASN A 113 -27.11 -2.37 -16.73
C ASN A 113 -25.86 -2.86 -17.50
N THR A 114 -24.72 -2.16 -17.39
CA THR A 114 -23.44 -2.58 -17.98
C THR A 114 -22.33 -2.69 -16.95
N SER A 115 -21.31 -3.51 -17.24
CA SER A 115 -20.08 -3.62 -16.47
C SER A 115 -19.02 -2.65 -17.01
N THR A 116 -18.54 -1.73 -16.19
CA THR A 116 -17.49 -0.77 -16.57
C THR A 116 -16.11 -1.25 -16.15
N TYR A 117 -15.18 -1.28 -17.09
CA TYR A 117 -13.78 -1.62 -16.91
C TYR A 117 -12.88 -0.41 -17.18
N TYR A 118 -11.82 -0.25 -16.39
CA TYR A 118 -10.91 0.88 -16.49
C TYR A 118 -9.53 0.45 -16.96
N ALA A 119 -9.04 1.06 -18.04
CA ALA A 119 -7.69 0.83 -18.56
C ALA A 119 -7.06 2.17 -19.00
N SER A 120 -6.45 2.89 -18.06
CA SER A 120 -5.85 4.21 -18.34
C SER A 120 -4.55 4.08 -19.15
N LEU A 121 -4.66 4.13 -20.48
CA LEU A 121 -3.51 4.11 -21.41
C LEU A 121 -2.57 5.31 -21.28
N THR A 122 -2.97 6.37 -20.56
CA THR A 122 -2.11 7.52 -20.25
C THR A 122 -1.89 7.65 -18.74
N GLY A 123 -1.68 6.50 -18.08
CA GLY A 123 -1.51 6.40 -16.63
C GLY A 123 -0.15 6.86 -16.12
N ARG A 124 0.20 6.46 -14.89
CA ARG A 124 1.39 6.94 -14.17
C ARG A 124 2.71 6.67 -14.93
N ALA A 125 2.81 5.58 -15.67
CA ALA A 125 4.00 5.25 -16.45
C ALA A 125 4.22 6.24 -17.61
N PHE A 126 3.16 6.54 -18.38
CA PHE A 126 3.19 7.54 -19.44
C PHE A 126 3.45 8.96 -18.89
N GLN A 127 2.83 9.32 -17.76
CA GLN A 127 3.06 10.60 -17.08
C GLN A 127 4.52 10.76 -16.66
N LEU A 128 5.11 9.73 -16.03
CA LEU A 128 6.53 9.76 -15.65
C LEU A 128 7.42 9.91 -16.89
N MET A 129 7.13 9.18 -17.97
CA MET A 129 7.88 9.30 -19.22
C MET A 129 7.84 10.74 -19.77
N LEU A 130 6.69 11.43 -19.76
CA LEU A 130 6.61 12.84 -20.16
C LEU A 130 7.44 13.75 -19.25
N LEU A 131 7.43 13.50 -17.93
CA LEU A 131 8.23 14.24 -16.96
C LEU A 131 9.73 14.07 -17.19
N TRP A 132 10.18 12.85 -17.51
CA TRP A 132 11.59 12.57 -17.82
C TRP A 132 12.11 13.28 -19.07
N ARG A 133 11.20 13.74 -19.95
CA ARG A 133 11.56 14.51 -21.15
C ARG A 133 11.73 16.02 -20.88
N LEU A 134 11.31 16.52 -19.73
CA LEU A 134 11.47 17.93 -19.37
C LEU A 134 12.92 18.24 -18.98
N SER A 135 13.41 19.40 -19.42
CA SER A 135 14.67 19.94 -18.90
C SER A 135 14.56 20.19 -17.39
N TRP A 136 15.69 20.19 -16.66
CA TRP A 136 15.67 20.46 -15.22
C TRP A 136 15.05 21.84 -14.88
N ARG A 137 15.20 22.84 -15.77
CA ARG A 137 14.60 24.17 -15.62
C ARG A 137 13.08 24.12 -15.76
N SER A 138 12.59 23.31 -16.68
CA SER A 138 11.16 23.13 -16.96
C SER A 138 10.51 22.27 -15.90
N MET A 139 11.22 21.26 -15.39
CA MET A 139 10.84 20.49 -14.21
C MET A 139 10.70 21.39 -12.98
N GLY A 140 11.66 22.30 -12.75
CA GLY A 140 11.58 23.29 -11.67
C GLY A 140 10.37 24.21 -11.80
N ARG A 141 10.10 24.73 -13.01
CA ARG A 141 8.90 25.55 -13.29
C ARG A 141 7.60 24.76 -13.12
N LEU A 142 7.56 23.50 -13.53
CA LEU A 142 6.42 22.62 -13.34
C LEU A 142 6.13 22.41 -11.85
N ILE A 143 7.14 22.04 -11.07
CA ILE A 143 7.02 21.84 -9.61
C ILE A 143 6.56 23.12 -8.94
N TYR A 144 7.15 24.28 -9.31
CA TYR A 144 6.73 25.57 -8.80
C TYR A 144 5.24 25.83 -9.05
N ASN A 145 4.79 25.76 -10.30
CA ASN A 145 3.39 26.01 -10.67
C ASN A 145 2.41 25.00 -10.02
N MET A 146 2.80 23.74 -9.88
CA MET A 146 1.98 22.74 -9.19
C MET A 146 1.91 23.00 -7.68
N SER A 147 3.01 23.47 -7.07
CA SER A 147 3.08 23.76 -5.63
C SER A 147 2.38 25.06 -5.22
N THR A 148 2.31 26.05 -6.12
CA THR A 148 1.60 27.32 -5.91
C THR A 148 0.12 27.26 -6.29
N GLY A 149 -0.37 26.10 -6.72
CA GLY A 149 -1.77 25.88 -7.09
C GLY A 149 -2.12 26.27 -8.53
N ASN A 150 -1.16 26.78 -9.32
CA ASN A 150 -1.36 27.13 -10.73
C ASN A 150 -1.23 25.90 -11.65
N ARG A 151 -2.19 24.97 -11.53
CA ARG A 151 -2.18 23.69 -12.24
C ARG A 151 -2.18 23.84 -13.77
N LEU A 152 -2.91 24.82 -14.30
CA LEU A 152 -3.02 25.03 -15.74
C LEU A 152 -1.68 25.44 -16.35
N ALA A 153 -0.95 26.36 -15.72
CA ALA A 153 0.39 26.74 -16.15
C ALA A 153 1.39 25.57 -16.05
N GLY A 154 1.24 24.70 -15.04
CA GLY A 154 2.01 23.46 -14.94
C GLY A 154 1.74 22.51 -16.12
N MET A 155 0.47 22.26 -16.43
CA MET A 155 0.08 21.40 -17.55
C MET A 155 0.51 21.97 -18.91
N ALA A 156 0.48 23.30 -19.07
CA ALA A 156 0.97 23.97 -20.28
C ALA A 156 2.48 23.75 -20.54
N ILE A 157 3.29 23.60 -19.48
CA ILE A 157 4.72 23.24 -19.61
C ILE A 157 4.87 21.82 -20.17
N ILE A 158 4.07 20.88 -19.68
CA ILE A 158 4.08 19.50 -20.19
C ILE A 158 3.61 19.47 -21.65
N GLY A 159 2.54 20.21 -21.97
CA GLY A 159 2.00 20.31 -23.32
C GLY A 159 3.00 20.85 -24.32
N SER A 160 3.57 22.03 -24.03
CA SER A 160 4.51 22.70 -24.95
C SER A 160 5.89 22.05 -25.04
N GLU A 161 6.43 21.50 -23.94
CA GLU A 161 7.84 21.07 -23.91
C GLU A 161 8.03 19.54 -23.94
N ALA A 162 7.01 18.75 -23.59
CA ALA A 162 7.08 17.29 -23.64
C ALA A 162 6.16 16.67 -24.71
N MET A 163 4.96 17.22 -24.91
CA MET A 163 3.96 16.63 -25.83
C MET A 163 4.06 17.18 -27.26
N ALA A 164 4.12 18.50 -27.43
CA ALA A 164 4.20 19.13 -28.75
C ALA A 164 5.39 18.64 -29.60
N PRO A 165 6.63 18.49 -29.07
CA PRO A 165 7.76 18.02 -29.87
C PRO A 165 7.63 16.57 -30.38
N ARG A 166 6.75 15.77 -29.77
CA ARG A 166 6.52 14.38 -30.19
C ARG A 166 5.49 14.27 -31.32
N GLY A 167 4.60 15.26 -31.44
CA GLY A 167 3.42 15.17 -32.28
C GLY A 167 2.51 13.98 -31.90
N LEU A 168 1.40 13.83 -32.62
CA LEU A 168 0.40 12.82 -32.29
C LEU A 168 0.92 11.38 -32.43
N LEU A 169 1.66 11.11 -33.52
CA LEU A 169 2.24 9.78 -33.78
C LEU A 169 3.29 9.40 -32.72
N GLY A 170 4.16 10.33 -32.33
CA GLY A 170 5.15 10.07 -31.29
C GLY A 170 4.50 9.74 -29.95
N LEU A 171 3.44 10.46 -29.56
CA LEU A 171 2.69 10.16 -28.35
C LEU A 171 1.97 8.81 -28.41
N ALA A 172 1.50 8.38 -29.57
CA ALA A 172 0.91 7.05 -29.73
C ALA A 172 1.95 5.94 -29.50
N THR A 173 3.14 6.04 -30.10
CA THR A 173 4.23 5.08 -29.88
C THR A 173 4.75 5.09 -28.43
N ASP A 174 4.84 6.28 -27.83
CA ASP A 174 5.19 6.45 -26.42
C ASP A 174 4.15 5.81 -25.49
N THR A 175 2.86 5.94 -25.83
CA THR A 175 1.75 5.28 -25.11
C THR A 175 1.89 3.76 -25.18
N LEU A 176 2.11 3.20 -26.37
CA LEU A 176 2.29 1.76 -26.56
C LEU A 176 3.55 1.20 -25.86
N THR A 177 4.59 2.03 -25.73
CA THR A 177 5.84 1.63 -25.06
C THR A 177 5.72 1.71 -23.53
N SER A 178 5.06 2.73 -23.01
CA SER A 178 5.01 3.01 -21.56
C SER A 178 3.83 2.35 -20.85
N SER A 179 2.77 1.97 -21.57
CA SER A 179 1.54 1.39 -20.99
C SER A 179 1.31 -0.07 -21.35
N SER A 180 2.39 -0.86 -21.47
CA SER A 180 2.33 -2.28 -21.83
C SER A 180 1.47 -3.13 -20.89
N ALA A 181 1.44 -2.81 -19.59
CA ALA A 181 0.63 -3.54 -18.61
C ALA A 181 -0.87 -3.27 -18.76
N GLU A 182 -1.23 -2.02 -19.06
CA GLU A 182 -2.60 -1.58 -19.32
C GLU A 182 -3.09 -2.15 -20.65
N VAL A 183 -2.26 -2.12 -21.71
CA VAL A 183 -2.57 -2.75 -23.00
C VAL A 183 -2.77 -4.25 -22.83
N ARG A 184 -1.90 -4.96 -22.08
CA ARG A 184 -2.09 -6.38 -21.78
C ARG A 184 -3.42 -6.66 -21.07
N SER A 185 -3.78 -5.83 -20.08
CA SER A 185 -5.02 -5.99 -19.32
C SER A 185 -6.26 -5.77 -20.21
N MET A 186 -6.19 -4.76 -21.08
CA MET A 186 -7.21 -4.48 -22.09
C MET A 186 -7.39 -5.67 -23.05
N PHE A 187 -6.31 -6.22 -23.62
CA PHE A 187 -6.41 -7.38 -24.51
C PHE A 187 -6.84 -8.67 -23.80
N THR A 188 -6.53 -8.80 -22.50
CA THR A 188 -7.04 -9.90 -21.68
C THR A 188 -8.56 -9.80 -21.50
N LEU A 189 -9.09 -8.59 -21.28
CA LEU A 189 -10.53 -8.34 -21.20
C LEU A 189 -11.23 -8.62 -22.54
N LEU A 190 -10.67 -8.10 -23.63
CA LEU A 190 -11.23 -8.25 -24.98
C LEU A 190 -11.18 -9.70 -25.50
N ALA A 191 -10.40 -10.58 -24.85
CA ALA A 191 -10.38 -12.01 -25.17
C ALA A 191 -11.54 -12.79 -24.52
N ASP A 192 -12.31 -12.19 -23.61
CA ASP A 192 -13.46 -12.83 -22.97
C ASP A 192 -14.76 -12.56 -23.75
N PRO A 193 -15.40 -13.59 -24.34
CA PRO A 193 -16.67 -13.44 -25.06
C PRO A 193 -17.81 -12.87 -24.22
N ALA A 194 -17.78 -13.03 -22.88
CA ALA A 194 -18.83 -12.52 -22.00
C ALA A 194 -18.90 -10.99 -21.96
N THR A 195 -17.82 -10.31 -22.35
CA THR A 195 -17.71 -8.84 -22.31
C THR A 195 -18.46 -8.16 -23.46
N TYR A 196 -18.81 -8.90 -24.52
CA TYR A 196 -19.46 -8.34 -25.72
C TYR A 196 -21.00 -8.41 -25.63
N PRO A 197 -21.71 -7.37 -26.11
CA PRO A 197 -21.20 -6.19 -26.83
C PRO A 197 -20.53 -5.14 -25.93
N ILE A 198 -19.41 -4.59 -26.40
CA ILE A 198 -18.55 -3.66 -25.63
C ILE A 198 -18.42 -2.29 -26.29
N LEU A 199 -18.46 -1.23 -25.49
CA LEU A 199 -18.17 0.15 -25.91
C LEU A 199 -16.81 0.60 -25.40
N VAL A 200 -15.91 1.04 -26.30
CA VAL A 200 -14.59 1.58 -25.95
C VAL A 200 -14.58 3.10 -26.12
N HIS A 201 -14.19 3.84 -25.09
CA HIS A 201 -14.14 5.30 -25.17
C HIS A 201 -12.98 5.92 -24.37
N CYS A 202 -12.69 7.17 -24.70
CA CYS A 202 -11.89 8.08 -23.89
C CYS A 202 -12.65 9.42 -23.78
N THR A 203 -11.97 10.55 -23.65
CA THR A 203 -12.64 11.88 -23.60
C THR A 203 -13.30 12.23 -24.93
N HIS A 204 -12.55 12.19 -26.04
CA HIS A 204 -13.04 12.54 -27.38
C HIS A 204 -13.24 11.32 -28.30
N GLY A 205 -12.85 10.14 -27.85
CA GLY A 205 -12.86 8.95 -28.70
C GLY A 205 -11.88 8.99 -29.87
N LYS A 206 -10.90 9.92 -29.88
CA LYS A 206 -9.90 10.08 -30.97
C LYS A 206 -8.61 9.32 -30.70
N ASP A 207 -7.88 9.69 -29.65
CA ASP A 207 -6.48 9.24 -29.47
C ASP A 207 -6.39 7.84 -28.87
N ARG A 208 -6.71 7.70 -27.57
CA ARG A 208 -6.65 6.42 -26.83
C ARG A 208 -7.59 5.37 -27.40
N THR A 209 -8.82 5.78 -27.72
CA THR A 209 -9.80 4.92 -28.40
C THR A 209 -9.32 4.56 -29.80
N GLY A 210 -8.79 5.52 -30.56
CA GLY A 210 -8.28 5.26 -31.90
C GLY A 210 -7.13 4.26 -31.91
N ILE A 211 -6.15 4.40 -31.02
CA ILE A 211 -5.04 3.43 -30.86
C ILE A 211 -5.61 2.04 -30.57
N THR A 212 -6.55 1.93 -29.61
CA THR A 212 -7.18 0.65 -29.25
C THR A 212 -7.88 -0.01 -30.45
N ILE A 213 -8.68 0.74 -31.19
CA ILE A 213 -9.37 0.25 -32.38
C ILE A 213 -8.39 -0.12 -33.49
N ILE A 214 -7.34 0.66 -33.72
CA ILE A 214 -6.28 0.36 -34.70
C ILE A 214 -5.62 -0.98 -34.36
N LEU A 215 -5.22 -1.22 -33.10
CA LEU A 215 -4.59 -2.49 -32.71
C LEU A 215 -5.53 -3.68 -32.93
N LEU A 216 -6.82 -3.54 -32.62
CA LEU A 216 -7.82 -4.60 -32.82
C LEU A 216 -8.06 -4.89 -34.30
N LEU A 217 -8.18 -3.86 -35.14
CA LEU A 217 -8.41 -4.03 -36.57
C LEU A 217 -7.17 -4.59 -37.29
N LEU A 218 -5.96 -4.20 -36.87
CA LEU A 218 -4.71 -4.82 -37.34
C LEU A 218 -4.64 -6.30 -36.94
N LEU A 219 -5.07 -6.65 -35.72
CA LEU A 219 -5.14 -8.04 -35.27
C LEU A 219 -6.18 -8.86 -36.05
N CYS A 220 -7.26 -8.23 -36.52
CA CYS A 220 -8.28 -8.84 -37.37
C CYS A 220 -7.89 -8.91 -38.85
N GLU A 221 -6.71 -8.40 -39.23
CA GLU A 221 -6.19 -8.34 -40.60
C GLU A 221 -7.03 -7.43 -41.54
N VAL A 222 -7.59 -6.34 -41.01
CA VAL A 222 -8.32 -5.37 -41.82
C VAL A 222 -7.36 -4.48 -42.62
N ASP A 223 -7.70 -4.18 -43.88
CA ASP A 223 -6.87 -3.34 -44.75
C ASP A 223 -6.58 -1.95 -44.13
N LEU A 224 -5.33 -1.52 -44.23
CA LEU A 224 -4.84 -0.30 -43.60
C LEU A 224 -5.58 0.96 -44.09
N ASN A 225 -6.07 0.99 -45.33
CA ASN A 225 -6.82 2.13 -45.84
C ASN A 225 -8.22 2.21 -45.23
N ILE A 226 -8.82 1.06 -44.90
CA ILE A 226 -10.11 1.00 -44.19
C ILE A 226 -9.94 1.46 -42.75
N ILE A 227 -8.88 1.00 -42.07
CA ILE A 227 -8.55 1.47 -40.71
C ILE A 227 -8.30 3.00 -40.71
N ARG A 228 -7.58 3.50 -41.73
CA ARG A 228 -7.36 4.95 -41.92
C ARG A 228 -8.67 5.70 -42.09
N ALA A 229 -9.59 5.22 -42.93
CA ALA A 229 -10.88 5.85 -43.16
C ALA A 229 -11.75 5.88 -41.89
N ASP A 230 -11.80 4.80 -41.10
CA ASP A 230 -12.50 4.78 -39.81
C ASP A 230 -11.90 5.79 -38.82
N TYR A 231 -10.57 5.85 -38.71
CA TYR A 231 -9.90 6.80 -37.81
C TYR A 231 -10.19 8.25 -38.22
N MET A 232 -10.03 8.59 -39.50
CA MET A 232 -10.23 9.94 -40.02
C MET A 232 -11.69 10.40 -39.95
N ALA A 233 -12.67 9.50 -40.01
CA ALA A 233 -14.08 9.86 -39.81
C ALA A 233 -14.35 10.53 -38.44
N THR A 234 -13.49 10.30 -37.44
CA THR A 234 -13.55 10.96 -36.13
C THR A 234 -13.50 12.49 -36.23
N GLU A 235 -12.80 13.05 -37.23
CA GLU A 235 -12.68 14.50 -37.41
C GLU A 235 -14.04 15.13 -37.70
N ARG A 236 -14.81 14.52 -38.59
CA ARG A 236 -16.18 14.94 -38.95
C ARG A 236 -17.15 14.80 -37.77
N GLU A 237 -17.02 13.73 -36.99
CA GLU A 237 -17.92 13.49 -35.84
C GLU A 237 -17.66 14.42 -34.64
N LEU A 238 -16.49 15.06 -34.58
CA LEU A 238 -16.11 15.98 -33.50
C LEU A 238 -16.20 17.46 -33.88
N GLU A 239 -16.62 17.78 -35.10
CA GLU A 239 -16.88 19.14 -35.59
C GLU A 239 -17.82 19.94 -34.65
N PRO A 240 -18.91 19.37 -34.08
CA PRO A 240 -19.78 20.10 -33.15
C PRO A 240 -19.10 20.58 -31.86
N ALA A 241 -17.96 19.99 -31.49
CA ALA A 241 -17.19 20.33 -30.28
C ALA A 241 -15.86 21.05 -30.58
N MET A 242 -15.66 21.53 -31.81
CA MET A 242 -14.39 22.08 -32.27
C MET A 242 -13.92 23.29 -31.46
N ASP A 243 -14.78 24.29 -31.24
CA ASP A 243 -14.43 25.53 -30.52
C ASP A 243 -14.03 25.26 -29.07
N LYS A 244 -14.76 24.36 -28.39
CA LYS A 244 -14.45 23.96 -27.01
C LYS A 244 -13.09 23.26 -26.93
N ARG A 245 -12.81 22.37 -27.89
CA ARG A 245 -11.55 21.63 -27.95
C ARG A 245 -10.36 22.51 -28.29
N LEU A 246 -10.54 23.51 -29.16
CA LEU A 246 -9.52 24.51 -29.48
C LEU A 246 -9.12 25.29 -28.21
N ASN A 247 -10.09 25.74 -27.43
CA ASN A 247 -9.85 26.43 -26.17
C ASN A 247 -9.12 25.56 -25.14
N GLU A 248 -9.52 24.29 -24.97
CA GLU A 248 -8.85 23.35 -24.07
C GLU A 248 -7.39 23.07 -24.50
N LEU A 249 -7.16 22.97 -25.81
CA LEU A 249 -5.85 22.68 -26.38
C LEU A 249 -4.90 23.88 -26.24
N HIS A 250 -5.37 25.11 -26.48
CA HIS A 250 -4.59 26.34 -26.23
C HIS A 250 -4.28 26.54 -24.75
N ALA A 251 -5.22 26.19 -23.86
CA ALA A 251 -4.99 26.24 -22.42
C ALA A 251 -3.87 25.28 -21.95
N LEU A 252 -3.60 24.22 -22.73
CA LEU A 252 -2.51 23.28 -22.52
C LEU A 252 -1.24 23.62 -23.33
N ALA A 253 -1.21 24.77 -24.02
CA ALA A 253 -0.11 25.19 -24.89
C ALA A 253 0.30 24.11 -25.92
N LEU A 254 -0.69 23.39 -26.45
CA LEU A 254 -0.53 22.45 -27.55
C LEU A 254 -0.80 23.15 -28.90
N PRO A 255 -0.22 22.68 -30.02
CA PRO A 255 -0.48 23.24 -31.35
C PRO A 255 -1.76 22.68 -31.98
N ASP A 256 -2.39 23.46 -32.87
CA ASP A 256 -3.69 23.15 -33.50
C ASP A 256 -3.72 21.81 -34.26
N GLU A 257 -2.56 21.31 -34.69
CA GLU A 257 -2.39 19.99 -35.31
C GLU A 257 -2.91 18.83 -34.44
N PHE A 258 -3.03 19.04 -33.11
CA PHE A 258 -3.60 18.06 -32.19
C PHE A 258 -5.13 17.99 -32.25
N LEU A 259 -5.82 18.91 -32.94
CA LEU A 259 -7.28 18.84 -33.14
C LEU A 259 -7.66 17.77 -34.15
N GLY A 260 -6.97 17.76 -35.30
CA GLY A 260 -7.31 16.94 -36.46
C GLY A 260 -6.81 15.49 -36.41
N CYS A 261 -7.11 14.72 -37.45
CA CYS A 261 -6.66 13.33 -37.60
C CYS A 261 -5.58 13.24 -38.70
N PRO A 262 -4.28 13.12 -38.36
CA PRO A 262 -3.22 13.11 -39.37
C PRO A 262 -3.37 11.88 -40.30
N PRO A 263 -3.39 12.03 -41.64
CA PRO A 263 -3.56 10.90 -42.56
C PRO A 263 -2.49 9.81 -42.42
N GLY A 264 -1.28 10.20 -42.01
CA GLY A 264 -0.16 9.31 -41.74
C GLY A 264 -0.19 8.61 -40.37
N PHE A 265 -1.12 8.95 -39.47
CA PHE A 265 -1.13 8.44 -38.10
C PHE A 265 -1.27 6.91 -38.04
N VAL A 266 -2.30 6.36 -38.70
CA VAL A 266 -2.56 4.90 -38.72
C VAL A 266 -1.42 4.14 -39.37
N GLY A 267 -0.90 4.65 -40.50
CA GLY A 267 0.24 4.05 -41.19
C GLY A 267 1.52 4.10 -40.35
N GLY A 268 1.76 5.20 -39.63
CA GLY A 268 2.90 5.33 -38.73
C GLY A 268 2.85 4.37 -37.54
N VAL A 269 1.67 4.17 -36.93
CA VAL A 269 1.50 3.18 -35.85
C VAL A 269 1.74 1.75 -36.37
N ALA A 270 1.18 1.41 -37.53
CA ALA A 270 1.39 0.11 -38.15
C ALA A 270 2.87 -0.15 -38.53
N ALA A 271 3.53 0.86 -39.12
CA ALA A 271 4.95 0.79 -39.45
C ALA A 271 5.82 0.62 -38.20
N TRP A 272 5.54 1.38 -37.13
CA TRP A 272 6.26 1.24 -35.86
C TRP A 272 6.10 -0.16 -35.25
N LEU A 273 4.89 -0.74 -35.26
CA LEU A 273 4.65 -2.12 -34.82
C LEU A 273 5.42 -3.13 -35.67
N GLN A 274 5.45 -2.92 -36.99
CA GLN A 274 6.18 -3.79 -37.92
C GLN A 274 7.70 -3.73 -37.68
N GLU A 275 8.26 -2.53 -37.55
CA GLU A 275 9.69 -2.31 -37.42
C GLU A 275 10.24 -2.71 -36.04
N GLN A 276 9.54 -2.36 -34.96
CA GLN A 276 10.02 -2.58 -33.59
C GLN A 276 9.66 -3.95 -33.03
N HIS A 277 8.58 -4.56 -33.54
CA HIS A 277 8.01 -5.77 -32.95
C HIS A 277 7.67 -6.87 -33.98
N GLY A 278 7.95 -6.67 -35.27
CA GLY A 278 7.62 -7.65 -36.31
C GLY A 278 6.13 -7.75 -36.62
N GLY A 279 5.32 -6.77 -36.17
CA GLY A 279 3.87 -6.71 -36.36
C GLY A 279 3.10 -6.65 -35.03
N ILE A 280 1.76 -6.58 -35.12
CA ILE A 280 0.88 -6.51 -33.94
C ILE A 280 1.01 -7.76 -33.06
N GLU A 281 1.12 -8.94 -33.65
CA GLU A 281 1.24 -10.19 -32.88
C GLU A 281 2.55 -10.24 -32.08
N GLY A 282 3.66 -9.83 -32.68
CA GLY A 282 4.95 -9.77 -31.99
C GLY A 282 4.97 -8.73 -30.87
N TYR A 283 4.26 -7.60 -31.05
CA TYR A 283 4.08 -6.62 -29.97
C TYR A 283 3.28 -7.20 -28.80
N LEU A 284 2.14 -7.85 -29.08
CA LEU A 284 1.28 -8.46 -28.06
C LEU A 284 2.01 -9.60 -27.30
N GLN A 285 2.77 -10.43 -28.01
CA GLN A 285 3.61 -11.46 -27.39
C GLN A 285 4.68 -10.85 -26.47
N ASN A 286 5.36 -9.81 -26.92
CA ASN A 286 6.42 -9.14 -26.15
C ASN A 286 5.89 -8.53 -24.85
N ILE A 287 4.67 -8.01 -24.84
CA ILE A 287 4.03 -7.48 -23.62
C ILE A 287 3.35 -8.57 -22.76
N GLY A 288 3.46 -9.84 -23.14
CA GLY A 288 3.00 -11.00 -22.35
C GLY A 288 1.53 -11.38 -22.55
N VAL A 289 0.97 -11.14 -23.74
CA VAL A 289 -0.34 -11.67 -24.15
C VAL A 289 -0.12 -13.04 -24.80
N ASN A 290 -0.67 -14.11 -24.21
CA ASN A 290 -0.50 -15.48 -24.74
C ASN A 290 -1.13 -15.62 -26.13
N SER A 291 -0.30 -15.94 -27.13
CA SER A 291 -0.63 -15.98 -28.56
C SER A 291 -1.68 -17.01 -28.95
N ASP A 292 -1.70 -18.19 -28.31
CA ASP A 292 -2.54 -19.32 -28.77
C ASP A 292 -4.02 -19.24 -28.35
N THR A 293 -4.36 -18.50 -27.29
CA THR A 293 -5.72 -18.49 -26.72
C THR A 293 -6.47 -17.17 -26.92
N MET A 294 -5.76 -16.03 -27.01
CA MET A 294 -6.40 -14.70 -27.07
C MET A 294 -6.61 -14.19 -28.50
N THR A 295 -5.63 -14.39 -29.40
CA THR A 295 -5.73 -13.99 -30.82
C THR A 295 -6.85 -14.76 -31.53
N ARG A 296 -6.99 -16.08 -31.27
CA ARG A 296 -8.09 -16.89 -31.83
C ARG A 296 -9.46 -16.43 -31.32
N ARG A 297 -9.61 -16.21 -30.01
CA ARG A 297 -10.91 -15.87 -29.41
C ARG A 297 -11.40 -14.46 -29.78
N SER A 298 -10.51 -13.46 -29.82
CA SER A 298 -10.87 -12.12 -30.30
C SER A 298 -11.28 -12.14 -31.78
N ASN A 299 -10.53 -12.87 -32.62
CA ASN A 299 -10.87 -13.06 -34.03
C ASN A 299 -12.18 -13.84 -34.21
N GLU A 300 -12.46 -14.85 -33.39
CA GLU A 300 -13.73 -15.60 -33.41
C GLU A 300 -14.95 -14.75 -33.01
N VAL A 301 -14.77 -13.76 -32.11
CA VAL A 301 -15.86 -12.90 -31.63
C VAL A 301 -16.12 -11.72 -32.57
N VAL A 302 -15.07 -11.14 -33.16
CA VAL A 302 -15.15 -9.90 -33.95
C VAL A 302 -15.19 -10.15 -35.46
N LYS A 303 -14.59 -11.23 -35.99
CA LYS A 303 -14.55 -11.53 -37.44
C LYS A 303 -15.76 -12.38 -37.86
N VAL A 304 -16.31 -12.15 -39.05
CA VAL A 304 -17.41 -12.97 -39.62
C VAL A 304 -16.80 -14.13 -40.38
N VAL A 305 -16.91 -15.35 -39.85
CA VAL A 305 -16.62 -16.57 -40.62
C VAL A 305 -17.92 -17.05 -41.27
N THR A 306 -18.11 -16.73 -42.55
CA THR A 306 -19.20 -17.30 -43.36
C THR A 306 -18.69 -18.57 -44.06
N LEU A 307 -19.16 -19.73 -43.61
CA LEU A 307 -18.94 -21.03 -44.24
C LEU A 307 -19.83 -21.16 -45.48
N GLN A 308 -19.26 -21.18 -46.69
CA GLN A 308 -19.87 -21.86 -47.85
C GLN A 308 -18.84 -22.14 -48.97
N LEU A 309 -18.73 -23.44 -49.32
CA LEU A 309 -18.26 -24.04 -50.59
C LEU A 309 -16.74 -23.88 -50.88
N GLN A 310 -15.94 -24.92 -51.15
CA GLN A 310 -16.17 -26.15 -51.91
C GLN A 310 -15.12 -27.23 -51.56
N LEU A 311 -15.54 -28.48 -51.67
CA LEU A 311 -14.73 -29.70 -51.62
C LEU A 311 -13.62 -29.71 -52.69
N THR A 312 -12.40 -30.10 -52.32
CA THR A 312 -11.60 -31.09 -53.08
C THR A 312 -10.40 -31.58 -52.25
N PRO A 313 -10.08 -32.90 -52.24
CA PRO A 313 -8.95 -33.45 -51.52
C PRO A 313 -7.73 -33.69 -52.44
N LEU A 314 -6.55 -33.26 -52.02
CA LEU A 314 -5.23 -33.70 -52.51
C LEU A 314 -4.32 -33.65 -51.26
N GLY A 315 -3.90 -34.75 -50.64
CA GLY A 315 -2.94 -35.75 -51.11
C GLY A 315 -1.65 -35.62 -50.25
N PRO A 316 -1.10 -36.71 -49.66
CA PRO A 316 -0.04 -36.62 -48.65
C PRO A 316 1.36 -36.68 -49.27
N GLU A 317 2.30 -35.87 -48.76
CA GLU A 317 3.79 -35.99 -48.83
C GLU A 317 4.34 -34.58 -48.47
N ILE A 318 5.34 -34.35 -47.61
CA ILE A 318 6.66 -34.94 -47.49
C ILE A 318 7.14 -34.80 -46.03
N ARG A 319 7.60 -35.90 -45.43
CA ARG A 319 8.53 -35.91 -44.28
C ARG A 319 9.92 -35.48 -44.76
N GLY A 320 10.57 -34.55 -44.06
CA GLY A 320 11.95 -34.16 -44.35
C GLY A 320 12.69 -33.51 -43.18
N ASN A 321 13.45 -34.34 -42.46
CA ASN A 321 14.70 -34.04 -41.74
C ASN A 321 14.79 -32.85 -40.76
N LEU A 322 14.59 -33.16 -39.48
CA LEU A 322 15.28 -32.55 -38.35
C LEU A 322 16.63 -33.27 -38.13
N SER A 323 17.71 -32.74 -38.71
CA SER A 323 19.10 -32.96 -38.26
C SER A 323 20.07 -32.18 -39.13
N GLY A 324 20.64 -31.09 -38.63
CA GLY A 324 21.64 -30.33 -39.38
C GLY A 324 22.10 -29.03 -38.73
N LEU A 325 22.99 -29.17 -37.75
CA LEU A 325 24.21 -28.34 -37.60
C LEU A 325 24.05 -26.81 -37.56
N ILE A 326 24.04 -26.23 -36.35
CA ILE A 326 24.70 -24.93 -36.12
C ILE A 326 26.03 -25.21 -35.40
N PRO A 327 27.18 -24.92 -36.02
CA PRO A 327 28.48 -25.12 -35.40
C PRO A 327 28.76 -24.01 -34.37
N ILE A 328 29.14 -24.44 -33.16
CA ILE A 328 29.78 -23.57 -32.17
C ILE A 328 31.13 -23.15 -32.76
N ARG A 329 31.22 -21.93 -33.28
CA ARG A 329 32.48 -21.31 -33.67
C ARG A 329 33.06 -20.56 -32.47
N GLN A 330 34.04 -21.18 -31.82
CA GLN A 330 35.01 -20.46 -31.01
C GLN A 330 35.82 -19.54 -31.93
N SER A 331 35.70 -18.23 -31.76
CA SER A 331 36.79 -17.25 -31.89
C SER A 331 36.23 -15.84 -31.85
N GLY A 332 36.65 -15.06 -30.87
CA GLY A 332 36.36 -13.64 -30.77
C GLY A 332 36.53 -13.22 -29.33
N ALA A 333 37.74 -12.81 -28.96
CA ALA A 333 38.02 -12.19 -27.68
C ALA A 333 36.98 -11.09 -27.46
N LEU A 334 36.05 -11.31 -26.54
CA LEU A 334 35.20 -10.27 -26.02
C LEU A 334 36.13 -9.29 -25.33
N ASP A 335 36.27 -8.14 -25.97
CA ASP A 335 36.89 -6.94 -25.44
C ASP A 335 36.36 -6.72 -24.02
N ARG A 336 37.22 -6.97 -23.02
CA ARG A 336 36.90 -6.85 -21.59
C ARG A 336 36.64 -5.41 -21.16
N SER A 337 36.58 -4.46 -22.09
CA SER A 337 36.40 -3.03 -21.82
C SER A 337 34.92 -2.56 -21.81
N ALA A 338 33.94 -3.42 -22.13
CA ALA A 338 32.54 -3.01 -22.31
C ALA A 338 31.50 -3.68 -21.39
N ILE A 339 31.90 -4.32 -20.28
CA ILE A 339 30.96 -4.72 -19.24
C ILE A 339 30.98 -3.64 -18.16
N SER A 340 29.87 -2.91 -18.00
CA SER A 340 29.76 -1.94 -16.90
C SER A 340 30.00 -2.66 -15.54
N PRO A 341 30.66 -2.03 -14.55
CA PRO A 341 30.84 -2.63 -13.23
C PRO A 341 29.53 -3.13 -12.59
N CYS A 342 28.41 -2.51 -12.94
CA CYS A 342 27.07 -2.91 -12.50
C CYS A 342 26.60 -4.25 -13.10
N SER A 343 26.94 -4.55 -14.36
CA SER A 343 26.58 -5.81 -15.01
C SER A 343 27.39 -6.99 -14.47
N GLU A 344 28.68 -6.82 -14.16
CA GLU A 344 29.49 -7.87 -13.52
C GLU A 344 28.98 -8.23 -12.13
N VAL A 345 28.67 -7.21 -11.32
CA VAL A 345 28.11 -7.40 -9.98
C VAL A 345 26.73 -8.08 -10.04
N GLY A 346 25.89 -7.74 -11.03
CA GLY A 346 24.59 -8.37 -11.23
C GLY A 346 24.69 -9.86 -11.58
N ILE A 347 25.57 -10.21 -12.52
CA ILE A 347 25.84 -11.60 -12.91
C ILE A 347 26.40 -12.39 -11.72
N HIS A 348 27.38 -11.83 -11.00
CA HIS A 348 27.94 -12.45 -9.80
C HIS A 348 26.86 -12.70 -8.74
N ARG A 349 26.06 -11.68 -8.40
CA ARG A 349 24.99 -11.78 -7.39
C ARG A 349 23.95 -12.84 -7.72
N ARG A 350 23.65 -13.04 -9.00
CA ARG A 350 22.65 -14.02 -9.44
C ARG A 350 23.19 -15.44 -9.44
N TYR A 351 24.33 -15.68 -10.08
CA TYR A 351 24.80 -17.02 -10.43
C TYR A 351 25.92 -17.55 -9.53
N PHE A 352 26.76 -16.66 -8.99
CA PHE A 352 27.98 -17.04 -8.26
C PHE A 352 27.93 -16.69 -6.77
N HIS A 353 26.95 -15.88 -6.35
CA HIS A 353 26.73 -15.58 -4.94
C HIS A 353 26.46 -16.86 -4.15
N PRO A 354 26.93 -16.97 -2.90
CA PRO A 354 26.64 -18.13 -2.05
C PRO A 354 25.14 -18.43 -1.88
N LEU A 355 24.30 -17.38 -1.93
CA LEU A 355 22.83 -17.48 -1.90
C LEU A 355 22.17 -17.65 -3.28
N SER A 356 22.93 -17.95 -4.34
CA SER A 356 22.41 -18.13 -5.71
C SER A 356 21.36 -19.25 -5.82
N ARG A 357 21.47 -20.26 -4.94
CA ARG A 357 20.55 -21.39 -4.84
C ARG A 357 19.26 -21.11 -4.07
N VAL A 358 19.22 -20.02 -3.29
CA VAL A 358 18.00 -19.65 -2.55
C VAL A 358 17.02 -19.02 -3.54
N PRO A 359 15.77 -19.54 -3.64
CA PRO A 359 14.80 -19.04 -4.60
C PRO A 359 14.31 -17.63 -4.23
N GLY A 360 13.88 -16.85 -5.21
CA GLY A 360 13.34 -15.51 -5.00
C GLY A 360 13.30 -14.67 -6.27
N PRO A 361 12.69 -13.48 -6.21
CA PRO A 361 12.60 -12.59 -7.36
C PRO A 361 13.98 -12.17 -7.89
N LEU A 362 14.11 -12.03 -9.21
CA LEU A 362 15.36 -11.59 -9.83
C LEU A 362 15.84 -10.25 -9.25
N MET A 363 14.94 -9.28 -9.09
CA MET A 363 15.28 -7.97 -8.54
C MET A 363 15.79 -8.04 -7.09
N ALA A 364 15.26 -8.96 -6.29
CA ALA A 364 15.70 -9.18 -4.92
C ALA A 364 17.15 -9.72 -4.88
N ALA A 365 17.53 -10.58 -5.82
CA ALA A 365 18.92 -11.04 -5.92
C ALA A 365 19.90 -9.93 -6.34
N LEU A 366 19.43 -8.92 -7.08
CA LEU A 366 20.27 -7.88 -7.66
C LEU A 366 20.46 -6.67 -6.74
N THR A 367 19.45 -6.27 -5.97
CA THR A 367 19.49 -5.02 -5.19
C THR A 367 18.64 -5.06 -3.91
N ASP A 368 19.11 -4.37 -2.86
CA ASP A 368 18.36 -4.11 -1.64
C ASP A 368 17.16 -3.14 -1.85
N TYR A 369 17.11 -2.45 -2.99
CA TYR A 369 15.98 -1.59 -3.35
C TYR A 369 14.67 -2.36 -3.55
N TYR A 370 14.73 -3.69 -3.70
CA TYR A 370 13.53 -4.53 -3.75
C TYR A 370 12.69 -4.39 -2.47
N VAL A 371 13.31 -4.55 -1.29
CA VAL A 371 12.61 -4.41 0.00
C VAL A 371 12.16 -2.96 0.20
N MET A 372 13.03 -2.00 -0.08
CA MET A 372 12.72 -0.56 0.01
C MET A 372 11.48 -0.19 -0.81
N TYR A 373 11.31 -0.75 -2.01
CA TYR A 373 10.13 -0.50 -2.84
C TYR A 373 8.83 -0.86 -2.12
N TYR A 374 8.78 -2.00 -1.41
CA TYR A 374 7.56 -2.41 -0.71
C TYR A 374 7.33 -1.66 0.60
N GLU A 375 8.41 -1.32 1.31
CA GLU A 375 8.35 -0.55 2.56
C GLU A 375 7.98 0.91 2.33
N VAL A 376 8.57 1.56 1.31
CA VAL A 376 8.43 3.00 1.05
C VAL A 376 7.47 3.29 -0.09
N VAL A 377 7.71 2.74 -1.29
CA VAL A 377 6.94 3.10 -2.51
C VAL A 377 5.54 2.49 -2.50
N LYS A 378 5.38 1.30 -1.92
CA LYS A 378 4.10 0.61 -1.72
C LYS A 378 3.58 0.70 -0.29
N ASP A 379 4.04 1.69 0.47
CA ASP A 379 3.49 2.08 1.76
C ASP A 379 3.33 0.91 2.75
N GLY A 380 4.45 0.33 3.20
CA GLY A 380 4.45 -0.72 4.22
C GLY A 380 3.82 -2.05 3.79
N SER A 381 3.86 -2.40 2.50
CA SER A 381 3.26 -3.66 1.99
C SER A 381 4.24 -4.84 1.95
N LEU A 382 5.36 -4.76 2.68
CA LEU A 382 6.38 -5.81 2.68
C LEU A 382 5.82 -7.15 3.17
N VAL A 383 5.02 -7.16 4.24
CA VAL A 383 4.43 -8.40 4.78
C VAL A 383 3.50 -9.06 3.75
N ASP A 384 2.58 -8.29 3.15
CA ASP A 384 1.71 -8.76 2.06
C ASP A 384 2.53 -9.37 0.89
N GLN A 385 3.68 -8.78 0.59
CA GLN A 385 4.56 -9.28 -0.46
C GLN A 385 5.29 -10.55 -0.04
N LEU A 386 5.77 -10.64 1.20
CA LEU A 386 6.44 -11.83 1.71
C LEU A 386 5.51 -13.04 1.67
N GLU A 387 4.22 -12.87 2.01
CA GLU A 387 3.23 -13.96 1.92
C GLU A 387 3.12 -14.50 0.49
N LYS A 388 3.02 -13.60 -0.50
CA LYS A 388 3.01 -13.97 -1.92
C LYS A 388 4.30 -14.68 -2.34
N LEU A 389 5.44 -14.22 -1.85
CA LEU A 389 6.72 -14.83 -2.18
C LEU A 389 6.85 -16.23 -1.60
N HIS A 390 6.46 -16.45 -0.36
CA HIS A 390 6.48 -17.77 0.26
C HIS A 390 5.49 -18.74 -0.41
N ALA A 391 4.34 -18.25 -0.87
CA ALA A 391 3.41 -19.04 -1.66
C ALA A 391 4.00 -19.52 -3.01
N ILE A 392 4.93 -18.76 -3.60
CA ILE A 392 5.55 -19.07 -4.91
C ILE A 392 6.84 -19.90 -4.74
N TYR A 393 7.69 -19.52 -3.80
CA TYR A 393 9.07 -19.99 -3.71
C TYR A 393 9.32 -20.97 -2.54
N GLY A 394 8.35 -21.16 -1.65
CA GLY A 394 8.46 -22.07 -0.52
C GLY A 394 9.00 -21.41 0.75
N PRO A 395 9.52 -22.20 1.71
CA PRO A 395 9.71 -21.76 3.10
C PRO A 395 10.88 -20.80 3.34
N ALA A 396 11.76 -20.63 2.36
CA ALA A 396 12.89 -19.70 2.44
C ALA A 396 13.05 -18.94 1.13
N VAL A 397 13.07 -17.61 1.21
CA VAL A 397 13.09 -16.72 0.05
C VAL A 397 14.20 -15.70 0.17
N ARG A 398 14.95 -15.52 -0.92
CA ARG A 398 15.93 -14.45 -1.06
C ARG A 398 15.22 -13.13 -1.36
N ILE A 399 15.30 -12.20 -0.41
CA ILE A 399 14.62 -10.89 -0.46
C ILE A 399 15.59 -9.71 -0.67
N GLY A 400 16.89 -9.97 -0.64
CA GLY A 400 17.95 -9.03 -0.97
C GLY A 400 19.21 -9.78 -1.45
N PRO A 401 20.23 -9.09 -1.98
CA PRO A 401 21.47 -9.72 -2.43
C PRO A 401 22.09 -10.60 -1.36
N ASN A 402 22.04 -10.16 -0.10
CA ASN A 402 22.55 -10.91 1.05
C ASN A 402 21.50 -11.16 2.14
N SER A 403 20.23 -11.27 1.76
CA SER A 403 19.10 -11.32 2.70
C SER A 403 18.14 -12.46 2.39
N VAL A 404 17.81 -13.26 3.40
CA VAL A 404 16.87 -14.39 3.31
C VAL A 404 15.76 -14.25 4.35
N HIS A 405 14.52 -14.41 3.93
CA HIS A 405 13.37 -14.48 4.82
C HIS A 405 12.86 -15.93 4.90
N PHE A 406 12.50 -16.37 6.11
CA PHE A 406 11.97 -17.70 6.38
C PHE A 406 10.50 -17.62 6.80
N SER A 407 9.72 -18.63 6.46
CA SER A 407 8.33 -18.79 6.94
C SER A 407 8.16 -19.98 7.88
N ASN A 408 9.14 -20.88 7.99
CA ASN A 408 9.09 -22.02 8.90
C ASN A 408 9.28 -21.56 10.36
N PRO A 409 8.28 -21.70 11.26
CA PRO A 409 8.37 -21.27 12.65
C PRO A 409 9.49 -21.93 13.46
N ASP A 410 9.94 -23.13 13.10
CA ASP A 410 11.05 -23.83 13.79
C ASP A 410 12.40 -23.11 13.64
N VAL A 411 12.49 -22.18 12.70
CA VAL A 411 13.66 -21.32 12.50
C VAL A 411 13.67 -20.15 13.49
N TYR A 412 12.51 -19.76 14.04
CA TYR A 412 12.35 -18.58 14.90
C TYR A 412 13.30 -18.62 16.10
N ASP A 413 13.28 -19.71 16.85
CA ASP A 413 14.13 -19.85 18.04
C ASP A 413 15.61 -19.88 17.66
N LYS A 414 15.97 -20.49 16.53
CA LYS A 414 17.36 -20.53 16.05
C LYS A 414 17.90 -19.12 15.77
N ILE A 415 17.10 -18.25 15.18
CA ILE A 415 17.49 -16.87 14.85
C ILE A 415 17.51 -15.97 16.10
N TYR A 416 16.51 -16.05 16.98
CA TYR A 416 16.30 -15.04 18.02
C TYR A 416 16.84 -15.40 19.40
N THR A 417 17.16 -16.67 19.68
CA THR A 417 17.62 -17.10 21.02
C THR A 417 19.12 -17.35 21.13
N ARG A 418 19.85 -17.46 20.02
CA ARG A 418 21.29 -17.82 19.97
C ARG A 418 22.26 -16.65 20.22
N GLY A 419 22.02 -15.86 21.26
CA GLY A 419 22.96 -14.85 21.77
C GLY A 419 23.63 -13.97 20.70
N THR A 420 24.96 -13.99 20.64
CA THR A 420 25.78 -13.18 19.72
C THR A 420 26.05 -13.84 18.35
N ALA A 421 25.60 -15.08 18.13
CA ALA A 421 25.71 -15.74 16.82
C ALA A 421 24.89 -15.00 15.75
N PHE A 422 23.89 -14.25 16.19
CA PHE A 422 23.07 -13.36 15.38
C PHE A 422 23.08 -11.96 16.02
N VAL A 423 23.61 -10.97 15.33
CA VAL A 423 23.56 -9.57 15.77
C VAL A 423 22.43 -8.82 15.06
N LYS A 424 22.01 -7.68 15.58
CA LYS A 424 21.01 -6.83 14.91
C LYS A 424 21.61 -6.32 13.59
N ASP A 425 20.83 -6.34 12.51
CA ASP A 425 21.31 -5.86 11.21
C ASP A 425 21.06 -4.36 11.02
N ILE A 426 22.12 -3.59 10.77
CA ILE A 426 22.03 -2.14 10.56
C ILE A 426 21.08 -1.76 9.42
N ALA A 427 20.81 -2.66 8.47
CA ALA A 427 19.83 -2.46 7.41
C ALA A 427 18.44 -2.11 7.96
N LEU A 428 18.03 -2.65 9.11
CA LEU A 428 16.80 -2.28 9.82
C LEU A 428 17.06 -1.19 10.87
N TYR A 429 18.07 -1.39 11.71
CA TYR A 429 18.19 -0.64 12.96
C TYR A 429 18.68 0.80 12.78
N ARG A 430 19.25 1.17 11.62
CA ARG A 430 19.66 2.54 11.32
C ARG A 430 18.54 3.58 11.26
N GLY A 431 17.28 3.15 11.19
CA GLY A 431 16.13 4.05 11.32
C GLY A 431 15.90 4.53 12.76
N PHE A 432 16.50 3.85 13.74
CA PHE A 432 16.35 4.15 15.16
C PHE A 432 17.60 4.88 15.69
N PRO A 433 17.49 5.64 16.79
CA PRO A 433 18.65 6.25 17.42
C PRO A 433 19.66 5.18 17.88
N GLU A 434 20.91 5.30 17.44
CA GLU A 434 21.95 4.27 17.60
C GLU A 434 22.34 4.03 19.06
N GLU A 435 22.45 5.09 19.87
CA GLU A 435 22.84 5.02 21.28
C GLU A 435 21.67 4.66 22.21
N THR A 436 20.88 3.65 21.85
CA THR A 436 19.70 3.20 22.61
C THR A 436 19.65 1.68 22.82
N THR A 437 18.86 1.23 23.80
CA THR A 437 18.63 -0.19 24.10
C THR A 437 18.14 -0.97 22.88
N PHE A 438 17.26 -0.36 22.08
CA PHE A 438 16.66 -1.00 20.92
C PHE A 438 17.44 -0.73 19.62
N GLY A 439 17.94 0.48 19.40
CA GLY A 439 18.57 0.88 18.14
C GLY A 439 20.01 0.39 17.96
N SER A 440 20.76 0.18 19.04
CA SER A 440 22.17 -0.22 18.94
C SER A 440 22.33 -1.62 18.33
N ALA A 441 23.18 -1.70 17.30
CA ALA A 441 23.61 -2.96 16.68
C ALA A 441 24.77 -3.63 17.41
N ASP A 442 25.51 -2.88 18.25
CA ASP A 442 26.56 -3.43 19.10
C ASP A 442 25.93 -4.25 20.25
N PRO A 443 26.17 -5.57 20.32
CA PRO A 443 25.64 -6.40 21.39
C PRO A 443 26.14 -6.00 22.78
N VAL A 444 27.35 -5.45 22.91
CA VAL A 444 27.93 -5.08 24.21
C VAL A 444 27.23 -3.84 24.75
N PHE A 445 27.18 -2.76 23.97
CA PHE A 445 26.44 -1.55 24.34
C PHE A 445 24.96 -1.83 24.61
N ALA A 446 24.29 -2.57 23.71
CA ALA A 446 22.86 -2.85 23.86
C ALA A 446 22.58 -3.67 25.13
N LYS A 447 23.47 -4.59 25.51
CA LYS A 447 23.37 -5.35 26.76
C LYS A 447 23.55 -4.44 27.97
N ALA A 448 24.61 -3.65 28.02
CA ALA A 448 24.87 -2.74 29.14
C ALA A 448 23.70 -1.76 29.37
N ARG A 449 23.18 -1.17 28.27
CA ARG A 449 22.02 -0.27 28.35
C ARG A 449 20.76 -1.00 28.83
N ARG A 450 20.53 -2.23 28.36
CA ARG A 450 19.39 -3.05 28.82
C ARG A 450 19.51 -3.40 30.30
N ASP A 451 20.69 -3.81 30.74
CA ASP A 451 20.93 -4.23 32.13
C ASP A 451 20.64 -3.07 33.09
N ALA A 452 20.94 -1.83 32.69
CA ALA A 452 20.61 -0.63 33.47
C ALA A 452 19.09 -0.40 33.67
N ILE A 453 18.25 -0.70 32.66
CA ILE A 453 16.81 -0.40 32.73
C ILE A 453 15.94 -1.63 33.06
N SER A 454 16.43 -2.84 32.82
CA SER A 454 15.61 -4.06 32.97
C SER A 454 15.08 -4.36 34.39
N PRO A 455 15.76 -3.97 35.50
CA PRO A 455 15.22 -4.15 36.85
C PRO A 455 13.88 -3.45 37.07
N LEU A 456 13.70 -2.28 36.46
CA LEU A 456 12.47 -1.49 36.50
C LEU A 456 11.31 -2.23 35.81
N PHE A 457 11.58 -2.93 34.72
CA PHE A 457 10.55 -3.72 34.02
C PHE A 457 10.40 -5.15 34.56
N SER A 458 11.01 -5.47 35.70
CA SER A 458 10.80 -6.75 36.37
C SER A 458 9.37 -6.89 36.88
N ARG A 459 8.90 -8.13 37.02
CA ARG A 459 7.56 -8.42 37.54
C ARG A 459 7.31 -7.74 38.90
N ARG A 460 8.30 -7.76 39.79
CA ARG A 460 8.24 -7.11 41.11
C ARG A 460 8.08 -5.60 41.02
N ALA A 461 8.85 -4.95 40.15
CA ALA A 461 8.80 -3.50 39.99
C ALA A 461 7.48 -3.06 39.33
N VAL A 462 6.98 -3.81 38.34
CA VAL A 462 5.67 -3.56 37.73
C VAL A 462 4.53 -3.74 38.75
N SER A 463 4.58 -4.76 39.61
CA SER A 463 3.57 -4.89 40.69
C SER A 463 3.58 -3.71 41.66
N LYS A 464 4.73 -3.05 41.90
CA LYS A 464 4.78 -1.81 42.69
C LYS A 464 4.23 -0.60 41.93
N LEU A 465 4.41 -0.58 40.61
CA LEU A 465 3.90 0.47 39.72
C LEU A 465 2.39 0.32 39.43
N GLU A 466 1.82 -0.86 39.64
CA GLU A 466 0.42 -1.19 39.35
C GLU A 466 -0.61 -0.14 39.82
N PRO A 467 -0.55 0.41 41.05
CA PRO A 467 -1.53 1.39 41.49
C PRO A 467 -1.55 2.63 40.59
N PHE A 468 -0.39 3.03 40.08
CA PHE A 468 -0.24 4.14 39.16
C PHE A 468 -0.82 3.81 37.78
N VAL A 469 -0.54 2.61 37.25
CA VAL A 469 -1.13 2.16 35.97
C VAL A 469 -2.66 2.15 36.06
N ARG A 470 -3.19 1.59 37.15
CA ARG A 470 -4.62 1.55 37.43
C ARG A 470 -5.25 2.94 37.49
N GLU A 471 -4.63 3.90 38.17
CA GLU A 471 -5.11 5.29 38.22
C GLU A 471 -5.32 5.87 36.80
N LYS A 472 -4.39 5.63 35.87
CA LYS A 472 -4.51 6.13 34.49
C LYS A 472 -5.59 5.39 33.70
N VAL A 473 -5.73 4.08 33.91
CA VAL A 473 -6.81 3.27 33.30
C VAL A 473 -8.18 3.69 33.84
N ASP A 474 -8.29 3.98 35.13
CA ASP A 474 -9.50 4.47 35.77
C ASP A 474 -9.90 5.82 35.18
N LYS A 475 -8.95 6.77 35.08
CA LYS A 475 -9.17 8.08 34.43
C LYS A 475 -9.64 7.94 32.97
N MET A 476 -9.03 7.04 32.19
CA MET A 476 -9.48 6.76 30.81
C MET A 476 -10.93 6.26 30.81
N THR A 477 -11.24 5.31 31.68
CA THR A 477 -12.56 4.67 31.75
C THR A 477 -13.64 5.66 32.21
N GLU A 478 -13.35 6.50 33.19
CA GLU A 478 -14.24 7.58 33.63
C GLU A 478 -14.56 8.54 32.48
N LYS A 479 -13.57 8.94 31.69
CA LYS A 479 -13.81 9.79 30.51
C LYS A 479 -14.64 9.09 29.43
N LEU A 480 -14.51 7.77 29.26
CA LEU A 480 -15.36 7.00 28.34
C LEU A 480 -16.82 6.96 28.83
N VAL A 481 -17.03 6.78 30.13
CA VAL A 481 -18.37 6.76 30.76
C VAL A 481 -19.03 8.15 30.71
N GLN A 482 -18.26 9.23 30.86
CA GLN A 482 -18.74 10.62 30.81
C GLN A 482 -18.90 11.15 29.37
N HIS A 483 -18.48 10.39 28.36
CA HIS A 483 -18.58 10.80 26.96
C HIS A 483 -20.05 10.87 26.52
N ASP A 484 -20.36 11.78 25.59
CA ASP A 484 -21.71 11.92 25.03
C ASP A 484 -22.12 10.61 24.33
N GLU A 485 -23.14 9.93 24.86
CA GLU A 485 -23.66 8.66 24.34
C GLU A 485 -24.14 8.77 22.88
N ARG A 486 -24.39 9.98 22.38
CA ARG A 486 -24.84 10.24 20.99
C ARG A 486 -23.67 10.37 20.02
N ARG A 487 -22.43 10.39 20.50
CA ARG A 487 -21.23 10.57 19.68
C ARG A 487 -20.32 9.35 19.84
N PRO A 488 -19.89 8.73 18.74
CA PRO A 488 -18.95 7.62 18.82
C PRO A 488 -17.56 8.13 19.21
N VAL A 489 -16.91 7.44 20.14
CA VAL A 489 -15.52 7.69 20.55
C VAL A 489 -14.56 6.79 19.77
N ASP A 490 -13.34 7.26 19.50
CA ASP A 490 -12.25 6.46 18.95
C ASP A 490 -11.51 5.75 20.09
N LEU A 491 -11.77 4.46 20.26
CA LEU A 491 -11.18 3.67 21.35
C LEU A 491 -9.68 3.44 21.13
N PHE A 492 -9.21 3.40 19.88
CA PHE A 492 -7.78 3.27 19.63
C PHE A 492 -7.01 4.51 20.07
N ARG A 493 -7.56 5.71 19.89
CA ARG A 493 -6.99 6.93 20.49
C ARG A 493 -7.00 6.89 22.01
N ALA A 494 -8.08 6.42 22.63
CA ALA A 494 -8.15 6.27 24.09
C ALA A 494 -7.06 5.32 24.62
N PHE A 495 -6.90 4.15 23.99
CA PHE A 495 -5.84 3.19 24.34
C PHE A 495 -4.44 3.76 24.12
N ARG A 496 -4.23 4.50 23.04
CA ARG A 496 -2.96 5.19 22.81
C ARG A 496 -2.72 6.30 23.85
N ALA A 497 -3.75 7.03 24.27
CA ALA A 497 -3.60 8.08 25.28
C ALA A 497 -3.19 7.50 26.64
N VAL A 498 -3.86 6.43 27.11
CA VAL A 498 -3.51 5.81 28.40
C VAL A 498 -2.11 5.20 28.39
N SER A 499 -1.74 4.46 27.34
CA SER A 499 -0.41 3.85 27.27
C SER A 499 0.70 4.90 27.10
N LEU A 500 0.42 6.03 26.41
CA LEU A 500 1.37 7.16 26.38
C LEU A 500 1.56 7.77 27.77
N GLU A 501 0.47 8.00 28.49
CA GLU A 501 0.51 8.57 29.85
C GLU A 501 1.31 7.68 30.79
N VAL A 502 1.03 6.37 30.80
CA VAL A 502 1.73 5.38 31.63
C VAL A 502 3.22 5.38 31.36
N ILE A 503 3.65 5.21 30.10
CA ILE A 503 5.09 5.10 29.79
C ILE A 503 5.83 6.44 29.91
N PHE A 504 5.17 7.58 29.64
CA PHE A 504 5.78 8.88 29.82
C PHE A 504 6.04 9.17 31.30
N SER A 505 5.04 9.01 32.15
CA SER A 505 5.22 9.18 33.58
C SER A 505 6.16 8.14 34.17
N TYR A 506 6.16 6.91 33.67
CA TYR A 506 7.13 5.93 34.12
C TYR A 506 8.59 6.32 33.80
N CYS A 507 8.80 7.04 32.70
CA CYS A 507 10.11 7.57 32.35
C CYS A 507 10.50 8.80 33.20
N PHE A 508 9.59 9.76 33.39
CA PHE A 508 9.95 11.10 33.89
C PHE A 508 9.36 11.46 35.27
N GLY A 509 8.47 10.65 35.84
CA GLY A 509 7.73 10.94 37.08
C GLY A 509 6.57 11.94 36.92
N GLU A 510 6.46 12.58 35.75
CA GLU A 510 5.48 13.63 35.46
C GLU A 510 4.43 13.17 34.41
N PRO A 511 3.18 13.68 34.46
CA PRO A 511 2.18 13.38 33.44
C PRO A 511 2.45 14.12 32.12
N CYS A 512 2.13 13.48 30.99
CA CYS A 512 2.10 14.16 29.70
C CYS A 512 0.73 14.79 29.38
N ASN A 513 -0.31 14.46 30.14
CA ASN A 513 -1.69 14.93 30.03
C ASN A 513 -2.37 14.56 28.69
N ALA A 514 -1.93 13.49 28.04
CA ALA A 514 -2.56 12.97 26.81
C ALA A 514 -4.00 12.51 27.08
N LEU A 515 -4.29 12.01 28.29
CA LEU A 515 -5.65 11.64 28.70
C LEU A 515 -6.59 12.84 28.84
N ASP A 516 -6.09 14.07 28.99
CA ASP A 516 -6.93 15.26 29.19
C ASP A 516 -7.44 15.87 27.88
N ALA A 517 -6.84 15.51 26.75
CA ALA A 517 -7.29 15.96 25.43
C ALA A 517 -8.77 15.63 25.17
N SER A 518 -9.46 16.54 24.47
CA SER A 518 -10.83 16.31 24.01
C SER A 518 -10.85 15.13 23.03
N ASN A 519 -11.76 14.17 23.24
CA ASN A 519 -11.86 12.94 22.43
C ASN A 519 -10.54 12.17 22.29
N PHE A 520 -9.63 12.29 23.26
CA PHE A 520 -8.30 11.68 23.23
C PHE A 520 -7.45 12.09 22.00
N ASP A 521 -7.74 13.23 21.38
CA ASP A 521 -7.06 13.76 20.19
C ASP A 521 -5.81 14.58 20.57
N ASP A 522 -4.87 13.94 21.27
CA ASP A 522 -3.64 14.60 21.70
C ASP A 522 -2.61 14.71 20.54
N PRO A 523 -2.02 15.89 20.30
CA PRO A 523 -1.02 16.08 19.23
C PRO A 523 0.22 15.17 19.33
N LEU A 524 0.63 14.74 20.53
CA LEU A 524 1.75 13.80 20.72
C LEU A 524 1.46 12.45 20.07
N LEU A 525 0.20 12.01 20.04
CA LEU A 525 -0.20 10.77 19.36
C LEU A 525 -0.04 10.88 17.84
N ALA A 526 -0.32 12.05 17.27
CA ALA A 526 -0.12 12.31 15.84
C ALA A 526 1.36 12.34 15.46
N ASP A 527 2.21 12.91 16.32
CA ASP A 527 3.68 12.93 16.13
C ASP A 527 4.25 11.51 16.15
N LEU A 528 3.87 10.69 17.14
CA LEU A 528 4.32 9.28 17.23
C LEU A 528 3.89 8.46 16.00
N ALA A 529 2.67 8.65 15.49
CA ALA A 529 2.19 7.96 14.30
C ALA A 529 2.92 8.41 13.02
N SER A 530 3.29 9.70 12.95
CA SER A 530 4.08 10.24 11.84
C SER A 530 5.51 9.70 11.85
N PHE A 531 6.10 9.54 13.04
CA PHE A 531 7.42 8.94 13.20
C PHE A 531 7.49 7.52 12.64
N ALA A 532 6.52 6.64 12.95
CA ALA A 532 6.52 5.25 12.48
C ALA A 532 6.59 5.15 10.94
N ARG A 533 5.84 6.01 10.23
CA ARG A 533 5.87 6.10 8.76
C ARG A 533 7.16 6.68 8.22
N MET A 534 7.59 7.82 8.75
CA MET A 534 8.81 8.50 8.31
C MET A 534 10.07 7.69 8.56
N ASN A 535 10.08 6.85 9.60
CA ASN A 535 11.17 5.95 9.92
C ASN A 535 11.52 5.01 8.75
N MET A 536 10.52 4.51 8.01
CA MET A 536 10.76 3.68 6.81
C MET A 536 11.56 4.43 5.73
N VAL A 537 11.28 5.72 5.56
CA VAL A 537 11.98 6.58 4.60
C VAL A 537 13.40 6.88 5.08
N PHE A 538 13.57 7.22 6.36
CA PHE A 538 14.88 7.52 6.94
C PHE A 538 15.81 6.30 6.96
N LYS A 539 15.25 5.11 7.20
CA LYS A 539 15.95 3.83 7.03
C LYS A 539 16.48 3.66 5.60
N ALA A 540 15.65 3.94 4.59
CA ALA A 540 16.02 3.80 3.18
C ALA A 540 17.00 4.89 2.69
N PHE A 541 16.88 6.11 3.21
CA PHE A 541 17.63 7.29 2.78
C PHE A 541 18.21 8.04 3.99
N PRO A 542 19.22 7.49 4.69
CA PRO A 542 19.76 8.10 5.91
C PRO A 542 20.35 9.50 5.68
N ALA A 543 20.90 9.76 4.48
CA ALA A 543 21.40 11.08 4.11
C ALA A 543 20.32 12.17 4.06
N LEU A 544 19.04 11.80 3.97
CA LEU A 544 17.91 12.73 3.96
C LEU A 544 17.56 13.24 5.37
N VAL A 545 17.90 12.49 6.42
CA VAL A 545 17.60 12.83 7.83
C VAL A 545 18.09 14.23 8.22
N PRO A 546 19.40 14.57 8.08
CA PRO A 546 19.90 15.88 8.50
C PRO A 546 19.28 17.03 7.67
N LEU A 547 18.97 16.79 6.40
CA LEU A 547 18.32 17.77 5.53
C LEU A 547 16.88 18.05 6.00
N VAL A 548 16.09 17.01 6.25
CA VAL A 548 14.71 17.14 6.73
C VAL A 548 14.68 17.80 8.09
N GLN A 549 15.56 17.41 9.00
CA GLN A 549 15.71 18.05 10.31
C GLN A 549 16.07 19.53 10.18
N ALA A 550 17.00 19.90 9.31
CA ALA A 550 17.36 21.30 9.07
C ALA A 550 16.19 22.11 8.50
N ILE A 551 15.42 21.55 7.56
CA ILE A 551 14.23 22.20 6.99
C ILE A 551 13.16 22.42 8.08
N LEU A 552 12.85 21.37 8.86
CA LEU A 552 11.85 21.45 9.93
C LEU A 552 12.24 22.46 11.03
N THR A 553 13.50 22.42 11.48
CA THR A 553 13.96 23.22 12.61
C THR A 553 14.39 24.63 12.25
N LYS A 554 15.04 24.85 11.10
CA LYS A 554 15.60 26.17 10.72
C LYS A 554 14.70 26.96 9.78
N ILE A 555 13.90 26.30 8.94
CA ILE A 555 13.08 26.96 7.92
C ILE A 555 11.62 27.02 8.35
N LEU A 556 11.05 25.94 8.88
CA LEU A 556 9.61 25.89 9.19
C LEU A 556 9.28 26.38 10.61
N LYS A 557 10.15 26.11 11.59
CA LYS A 557 9.97 26.51 13.00
C LYS A 557 9.80 28.04 13.18
N PRO A 558 10.60 28.92 12.55
CA PRO A 558 10.48 30.38 12.75
C PRO A 558 9.18 30.99 12.22
N PHE A 559 8.53 30.35 11.24
CA PHE A 559 7.35 30.91 10.56
C PHE A 559 6.02 30.52 11.19
N GLY A 560 6.01 29.91 12.38
CA GLY A 560 4.76 29.56 13.06
C GLY A 560 3.92 28.47 12.37
N ARG A 561 4.31 27.99 11.17
CA ARG A 561 3.60 26.96 10.43
C ARG A 561 3.63 25.65 11.21
N ARG A 562 2.47 25.26 11.73
CA ARG A 562 2.23 23.92 12.30
C ARG A 562 2.28 22.93 11.15
N VAL A 563 3.41 22.26 10.99
CA VAL A 563 3.52 21.05 10.17
C VAL A 563 3.13 19.87 11.08
N ALA A 564 2.27 18.96 10.62
CA ALA A 564 2.03 17.70 11.31
C ALA A 564 3.37 16.96 11.46
N GLY A 565 3.75 16.54 12.68
CA GLY A 565 5.14 16.12 12.95
C GLY A 565 6.06 17.29 13.33
N ARG A 566 5.51 18.39 13.87
CA ARG A 566 6.32 19.33 14.65
C ARG A 566 6.97 18.56 15.78
N SER A 567 8.17 18.96 16.16
CA SER A 567 8.95 18.46 17.30
C SER A 567 8.25 18.72 18.65
N LEU A 568 6.92 18.64 18.80
CA LEU A 568 6.27 18.88 20.09
C LEU A 568 6.71 17.82 21.09
N LEU A 569 6.69 16.56 20.65
CA LEU A 569 7.24 15.46 21.44
C LEU A 569 8.71 15.70 21.78
N THR A 570 9.57 15.89 20.77
CA THR A 570 11.00 16.08 21.00
C THR A 570 11.31 17.33 21.83
N ASP A 571 10.62 18.46 21.63
CA ASP A 571 10.80 19.68 22.43
C ASP A 571 10.36 19.44 23.89
N LYS A 572 9.25 18.72 24.12
CA LYS A 572 8.78 18.34 25.45
C LYS A 572 9.77 17.39 26.14
N LEU A 573 10.29 16.40 25.43
CA LEU A 573 11.29 15.46 25.96
C LEU A 573 12.60 16.16 26.28
N LEU A 574 13.07 17.06 25.41
CA LEU A 574 14.26 17.84 25.67
C LEU A 574 14.10 18.72 26.91
N ALA A 575 12.96 19.40 27.07
CA ALA A 575 12.70 20.21 28.26
C ALA A 575 12.69 19.36 29.55
N GLN A 576 12.12 18.16 29.50
CA GLN A 576 12.14 17.22 30.64
C GLN A 576 13.56 16.72 30.94
N ILE A 577 14.32 16.33 29.92
CA ILE A 577 15.71 15.87 30.08
C ILE A 577 16.58 17.00 30.64
N ASP A 578 16.44 18.23 30.12
CA ASP A 578 17.20 19.38 30.59
C ASP A 578 16.91 19.66 32.08
N LEU A 579 15.63 19.64 32.46
CA LEU A 579 15.21 19.80 33.85
C LEU A 579 15.79 18.72 34.78
N LEU A 580 15.80 17.46 34.35
CA LEU A 580 16.36 16.35 35.12
C LEU A 580 17.89 16.38 35.22
N LEU A 581 18.58 16.86 34.17
CA LEU A 581 20.03 17.04 34.19
C LEU A 581 20.45 18.23 35.07
N GLU A 582 19.66 19.32 35.07
CA GLU A 582 19.90 20.49 35.91
C GLU A 582 19.57 20.26 37.39
N SER A 583 18.55 19.44 37.67
CA SER A 583 18.07 19.16 39.03
C SER A 583 17.80 17.67 39.27
N PRO A 584 18.85 16.83 39.41
CA PRO A 584 18.69 15.39 39.63
C PRO A 584 17.90 15.03 40.89
N ALA A 585 17.90 15.89 41.91
CA ALA A 585 17.14 15.69 43.15
C ALA A 585 15.62 15.54 42.93
N LEU A 586 15.08 16.08 41.82
CA LEU A 586 13.67 15.89 41.45
C LEU A 586 13.31 14.41 41.22
N LEU A 587 14.31 13.57 40.94
CA LEU A 587 14.12 12.13 40.76
C LEU A 587 13.92 11.40 42.09
N GLU A 588 14.41 11.95 43.22
CA GLU A 588 14.22 11.37 44.56
C GLU A 588 12.79 11.60 45.07
N ASP A 589 12.16 12.70 44.66
CA ASP A 589 10.80 13.09 45.03
C ASP A 589 9.71 12.48 44.10
N ALA A 590 10.12 11.69 43.10
CA ALA A 590 9.19 11.11 42.14
C ALA A 590 8.22 10.12 42.82
N PRO A 591 6.95 10.03 42.36
CA PRO A 591 5.93 9.18 42.97
C PRO A 591 6.26 7.68 42.90
N HIS A 592 7.16 7.30 42.00
CA HIS A 592 7.70 5.96 41.84
C HIS A 592 9.10 6.06 41.26
N GLU A 593 9.86 4.96 41.34
CA GLU A 593 11.16 4.82 40.69
C GLU A 593 11.02 5.02 39.16
N THR A 594 11.84 5.89 38.57
CA THR A 594 11.72 6.25 37.14
C THR A 594 12.87 5.68 36.31
N VAL A 595 12.64 5.50 35.00
CA VAL A 595 13.69 5.06 34.08
C VAL A 595 14.85 6.05 34.03
N TYR A 596 14.56 7.35 34.04
CA TYR A 596 15.59 8.37 33.98
C TYR A 596 16.35 8.54 35.29
N HIS A 597 15.75 8.16 36.43
CA HIS A 597 16.51 7.99 37.67
C HIS A 597 17.67 7.02 37.45
N HIS A 598 17.41 5.80 36.96
CA HIS A 598 18.46 4.79 36.74
C HIS A 598 19.49 5.14 35.66
N LEU A 599 19.08 5.89 34.62
CA LEU A 599 19.98 6.29 33.55
C LEU A 599 20.90 7.46 33.95
N ILE A 600 20.48 8.31 34.89
CA ILE A 600 21.22 9.51 35.32
C ILE A 600 21.95 9.28 36.65
N SER A 601 21.36 8.52 37.58
CA SER A 601 21.91 8.27 38.92
C SER A 601 23.13 7.35 38.87
N THR A 602 24.25 7.82 39.44
CA THR A 602 25.54 7.09 39.49
C THR A 602 25.66 6.11 40.66
N ASP A 603 24.57 5.84 41.38
CA ASP A 603 24.59 5.09 42.66
C ASP A 603 24.47 3.56 42.49
N SER A 604 24.47 3.05 41.26
CA SER A 604 24.69 1.62 41.03
C SER A 604 26.16 1.33 41.30
N GLY A 605 26.46 0.67 42.42
CA GLY A 605 27.80 0.37 42.95
C GLY A 605 28.76 -0.44 42.05
N GLU A 606 28.52 -0.50 40.74
CA GLU A 606 29.47 -0.94 39.73
C GLU A 606 30.04 0.29 39.00
N ALA A 607 31.25 0.70 39.38
CA ALA A 607 32.01 1.74 38.71
C ALA A 607 32.24 1.39 37.23
N SER A 608 31.43 1.91 36.28
CA SER A 608 31.85 2.10 34.86
C SER A 608 30.85 2.77 33.90
N VAL A 609 29.60 3.07 34.25
CA VAL A 609 28.67 3.66 33.25
C VAL A 609 28.67 5.19 33.35
N GLU A 610 29.40 5.85 32.46
CA GLU A 610 29.35 7.30 32.27
C GLU A 610 27.90 7.75 31.96
N THR A 611 27.47 8.86 32.56
CA THR A 611 26.12 9.41 32.32
C THR A 611 25.91 9.58 30.82
N PRO A 612 24.81 9.05 30.24
CA PRO A 612 24.61 9.12 28.80
C PRO A 612 24.52 10.56 28.30
N SER A 613 24.97 10.79 27.07
CA SER A 613 24.84 12.10 26.44
C SER A 613 23.37 12.53 26.39
N ARG A 614 23.12 13.84 26.40
CA ARG A 614 21.78 14.42 26.19
C ARG A 614 21.06 13.85 24.95
N GLN A 615 21.81 13.56 23.89
CA GLN A 615 21.28 12.97 22.66
C GLN A 615 20.93 11.49 22.82
N SER A 616 21.74 10.71 23.55
CA SER A 616 21.44 9.33 23.91
C SER A 616 20.19 9.25 24.79
N LEU A 617 20.08 10.12 25.80
CA LEU A 617 18.91 10.25 26.65
C LEU A 617 17.64 10.58 25.85
N LEU A 618 17.71 11.53 24.90
CA LEU A 618 16.59 11.83 24.02
C LEU A 618 16.23 10.63 23.13
N GLY A 619 17.23 9.95 22.58
CA GLY A 619 17.03 8.76 21.76
C GLY A 619 16.30 7.65 22.52
N GLU A 620 16.68 7.41 23.77
CA GLU A 620 16.06 6.39 24.62
C GLU A 620 14.62 6.77 24.98
N ALA A 621 14.33 8.05 25.24
CA ALA A 621 12.98 8.54 25.51
C ALA A 621 12.06 8.23 24.33
N ILE A 622 12.48 8.65 23.13
CA ILE A 622 11.72 8.44 21.90
C ILE A 622 11.50 6.94 21.68
N ASN A 623 12.53 6.12 21.90
CA ASN A 623 12.44 4.67 21.78
C ASN A 623 11.40 4.05 22.73
N LEU A 624 11.46 4.38 24.03
CA LEU A 624 10.54 3.83 25.04
C LEU A 624 9.10 4.28 24.81
N LEU A 625 8.89 5.56 24.46
CA LEU A 625 7.55 6.11 24.19
C LEU A 625 6.93 5.49 22.94
N LEU A 626 7.70 5.31 21.86
CA LEU A 626 7.21 4.62 20.65
C LEU A 626 6.87 3.16 20.93
N ALA A 627 7.74 2.46 21.66
CA ALA A 627 7.58 1.03 21.96
C ALA A 627 6.39 0.76 22.88
N GLY A 628 6.24 1.57 23.96
CA GLY A 628 5.18 1.41 24.96
C GLY A 628 3.81 1.94 24.51
N ASN A 629 3.75 2.89 23.57
CA ASN A 629 2.48 3.48 23.14
C ASN A 629 1.69 2.58 22.18
N HIS A 630 2.26 2.28 21.02
CA HIS A 630 1.47 1.76 19.89
C HIS A 630 1.15 0.27 20.04
N THR A 631 2.05 -0.50 20.65
CA THR A 631 1.95 -1.97 20.71
C THR A 631 0.79 -2.42 21.60
N VAL A 632 0.71 -1.88 22.82
CA VAL A 632 -0.39 -2.13 23.76
C VAL A 632 -1.72 -1.67 23.17
N ALA A 633 -1.76 -0.43 22.64
CA ALA A 633 -2.98 0.11 22.06
C ALA A 633 -3.49 -0.69 20.86
N ALA A 634 -2.60 -1.22 20.01
CA ALA A 634 -2.99 -2.06 18.88
C ALA A 634 -3.57 -3.40 19.35
N ALA A 635 -3.00 -4.02 20.38
CA ALA A 635 -3.57 -5.23 20.98
C ALA A 635 -4.96 -4.96 21.58
N CYS A 636 -5.13 -3.86 22.32
CA CYS A 636 -6.43 -3.44 22.84
C CYS A 636 -7.45 -3.18 21.73
N ALA A 637 -7.06 -2.48 20.65
CA ALA A 637 -7.95 -2.22 19.52
C ALA A 637 -8.37 -3.51 18.80
N VAL A 638 -7.42 -4.39 18.46
CA VAL A 638 -7.72 -5.68 17.82
C VAL A 638 -8.64 -6.53 18.70
N GLY A 639 -8.32 -6.66 19.98
CA GLY A 639 -9.17 -7.40 20.91
C GLY A 639 -10.56 -6.80 21.03
N CYS A 640 -10.66 -5.48 21.22
CA CYS A 640 -11.94 -4.79 21.39
C CYS A 640 -12.84 -4.93 20.15
N TYR A 641 -12.28 -4.78 18.95
CA TYR A 641 -13.00 -5.01 17.71
C TYR A 641 -13.62 -6.42 17.65
N HIS A 642 -12.82 -7.46 17.92
CA HIS A 642 -13.26 -8.84 17.81
C HIS A 642 -14.25 -9.25 18.92
N ILE A 643 -14.06 -8.74 20.14
CA ILE A 643 -14.98 -8.98 21.25
C ILE A 643 -16.34 -8.34 20.93
N LEU A 644 -16.37 -7.08 20.51
CA LEU A 644 -17.62 -6.38 20.20
C LEU A 644 -18.32 -6.94 18.94
N SER A 645 -17.55 -7.51 18.00
CA SER A 645 -18.09 -8.16 16.80
C SER A 645 -18.66 -9.56 17.08
N ASN A 646 -18.36 -10.17 18.23
CA ASN A 646 -18.80 -11.52 18.60
C ASN A 646 -19.48 -11.54 19.97
N LYS A 647 -20.82 -11.61 19.95
CA LYS A 647 -21.67 -11.59 21.15
C LYS A 647 -21.36 -12.72 22.14
N ASP A 648 -20.94 -13.88 21.66
CA ASP A 648 -20.64 -15.02 22.54
C ASP A 648 -19.35 -14.78 23.32
N ILE A 649 -18.33 -14.23 22.65
CA ILE A 649 -17.06 -13.85 23.29
C ILE A 649 -17.29 -12.73 24.31
N LEU A 650 -18.03 -11.68 23.91
CA LEU A 650 -18.39 -10.59 24.81
C LEU A 650 -19.15 -11.11 26.03
N HIS A 651 -20.14 -11.98 25.84
CA HIS A 651 -20.94 -12.53 26.92
C HIS A 651 -20.07 -13.32 27.91
N LYS A 652 -19.23 -14.25 27.42
CA LYS A 652 -18.34 -15.06 28.28
C LYS A 652 -17.38 -14.20 29.08
N LEU A 653 -16.76 -13.20 28.43
CA LEU A 653 -15.84 -12.26 29.08
C LEU A 653 -16.55 -11.45 30.18
N VAL A 654 -17.71 -10.86 29.86
CA VAL A 654 -18.47 -10.07 30.84
C VAL A 654 -18.95 -10.93 32.00
N VAL A 655 -19.37 -12.17 31.77
CA VAL A 655 -19.78 -13.09 32.85
C VAL A 655 -18.61 -13.38 33.79
N GLU A 656 -17.42 -13.71 33.26
CA GLU A 656 -16.24 -13.95 34.09
C GLU A 656 -15.85 -12.69 34.89
N LEU A 657 -15.84 -11.52 34.26
CA LEU A 657 -15.54 -10.24 34.91
C LEU A 657 -16.58 -9.88 35.98
N LYS A 658 -17.88 -10.14 35.76
CA LYS A 658 -18.92 -9.90 36.77
C LYS A 658 -18.76 -10.81 37.99
N ASN A 659 -18.37 -12.06 37.78
CA ASN A 659 -18.14 -13.00 38.89
C ASN A 659 -16.94 -12.58 39.74
N ALA A 660 -15.86 -12.11 39.11
CA ALA A 660 -14.66 -11.66 39.80
C ALA A 660 -14.79 -10.26 40.41
N ILE A 661 -15.54 -9.37 39.75
CA ILE A 661 -15.72 -7.97 40.10
C ILE A 661 -17.23 -7.69 40.16
N PRO A 662 -17.93 -7.99 41.28
CA PRO A 662 -19.39 -7.93 41.31
C PRO A 662 -19.97 -6.54 41.06
N GLN A 663 -19.29 -5.46 41.47
CA GLN A 663 -19.76 -4.08 41.24
C GLN A 663 -18.85 -3.36 40.23
N PRO A 664 -19.40 -2.62 39.25
CA PRO A 664 -18.56 -1.88 38.28
C PRO A 664 -17.65 -0.84 38.96
N SER A 665 -18.12 -0.26 40.07
CA SER A 665 -17.38 0.72 40.87
C SER A 665 -16.31 0.11 41.78
N SER A 666 -16.20 -1.23 41.84
CA SER A 666 -15.15 -1.88 42.63
C SER A 666 -13.76 -1.56 42.07
N LEU A 667 -12.78 -1.57 42.98
CA LEU A 667 -11.38 -1.52 42.62
C LEU A 667 -11.04 -2.76 41.78
N ILE A 668 -10.40 -2.54 40.64
CA ILE A 668 -9.94 -3.62 39.76
C ILE A 668 -8.47 -3.84 40.08
N GLU A 669 -8.18 -4.89 40.84
CA GLU A 669 -6.83 -5.24 41.26
C GLU A 669 -6.16 -6.15 40.25
N PHE A 670 -4.94 -5.82 39.85
CA PHE A 670 -4.16 -6.62 38.90
C PHE A 670 -4.02 -8.09 39.30
N ASP A 671 -3.70 -8.36 40.57
CA ASP A 671 -3.52 -9.71 41.12
C ASP A 671 -4.80 -10.58 41.09
N VAL A 672 -5.97 -9.95 40.93
CA VAL A 672 -7.26 -10.63 40.76
C VAL A 672 -7.49 -10.92 39.29
N VAL A 673 -7.40 -9.90 38.43
CA VAL A 673 -7.74 -10.03 37.01
C VAL A 673 -6.76 -10.90 36.24
N GLU A 674 -5.51 -10.97 36.65
CA GLU A 674 -4.51 -11.82 35.97
C GLU A 674 -4.73 -13.32 36.15
N LYS A 675 -5.57 -13.71 37.12
CA LYS A 675 -5.92 -15.10 37.40
C LYS A 675 -7.18 -15.55 36.63
N LEU A 676 -7.81 -14.65 35.88
CA LEU A 676 -9.05 -14.92 35.16
C LEU A 676 -8.74 -15.60 33.82
N PRO A 677 -9.06 -16.90 33.66
CA PRO A 677 -8.60 -17.68 32.52
C PRO A 677 -9.15 -17.18 31.18
N TYR A 678 -10.41 -16.78 31.10
CA TYR A 678 -11.02 -16.32 29.85
C TYR A 678 -10.48 -14.93 29.45
N LEU A 679 -10.33 -14.01 30.40
CA LEU A 679 -9.67 -12.71 30.17
C LEU A 679 -8.23 -12.90 29.67
N THR A 680 -7.45 -13.77 30.31
CA THR A 680 -6.09 -14.10 29.86
C THR A 680 -6.10 -14.66 28.43
N ALA A 681 -7.03 -15.56 28.12
CA ALA A 681 -7.20 -16.14 26.79
C ALA A 681 -7.54 -15.08 25.73
N VAL A 682 -8.44 -14.15 26.05
CA VAL A 682 -8.80 -13.01 25.19
C VAL A 682 -7.58 -12.11 24.93
N ILE A 683 -6.78 -11.81 25.96
CA ILE A 683 -5.57 -10.99 25.81
C ILE A 683 -4.52 -11.71 24.95
N LYS A 684 -4.30 -13.02 25.17
CA LYS A 684 -3.39 -13.85 24.34
C LYS A 684 -3.81 -13.83 22.87
N GLU A 685 -5.09 -13.98 22.59
CA GLU A 685 -5.60 -13.96 21.22
C GLU A 685 -5.50 -12.57 20.57
N SER A 686 -5.73 -11.51 21.35
CA SER A 686 -5.53 -10.13 20.93
C SER A 686 -4.07 -9.84 20.59
N LEU A 687 -3.13 -10.36 21.38
CA LEU A 687 -1.69 -10.29 21.12
C LEU A 687 -1.27 -11.10 19.89
N ARG A 688 -1.89 -12.27 19.68
CA ARG A 688 -1.64 -13.10 18.50
C ARG A 688 -1.99 -12.37 17.21
N LEU A 689 -3.19 -11.78 17.13
CA LEU A 689 -3.69 -11.11 15.92
C LEU A 689 -3.18 -9.68 15.74
N SER A 690 -2.71 -9.01 16.80
CA SER A 690 -2.00 -7.73 16.66
C SER A 690 -0.50 -7.89 16.35
N HIS A 691 0.06 -9.08 16.55
CA HIS A 691 1.45 -9.50 16.26
C HIS A 691 2.59 -8.74 16.97
N GLY A 692 2.29 -7.62 17.64
CA GLY A 692 3.31 -6.70 18.16
C GLY A 692 4.05 -5.99 17.02
N VAL A 693 5.33 -6.30 16.86
CA VAL A 693 6.13 -5.85 15.70
C VAL A 693 5.79 -6.73 14.49
N VAL A 694 5.26 -6.11 13.44
CA VAL A 694 4.81 -6.82 12.21
C VAL A 694 5.92 -6.97 11.18
N SER A 695 6.88 -6.04 11.15
CA SER A 695 8.03 -6.14 10.25
C SER A 695 9.02 -7.22 10.72
N PRO A 696 9.60 -8.03 9.82
CA PRO A 696 10.60 -9.02 10.20
C PRO A 696 11.81 -8.39 10.90
N MET A 697 12.14 -8.88 12.09
CA MET A 697 13.29 -8.39 12.85
C MET A 697 14.59 -8.93 12.26
N LEU A 698 15.31 -8.09 11.54
CA LEU A 698 16.53 -8.49 10.83
C LEU A 698 17.66 -8.86 11.79
N ARG A 699 18.33 -9.97 11.50
CA ARG A 699 19.51 -10.46 12.19
C ARG A 699 20.61 -10.77 11.20
N LYS A 700 21.84 -10.39 11.51
CA LYS A 700 23.02 -10.69 10.71
C LYS A 700 23.76 -11.88 11.31
N VAL A 701 24.10 -12.87 10.48
CA VAL A 701 24.91 -14.02 10.89
C VAL A 701 26.32 -13.55 11.24
N ASN A 702 26.72 -13.75 12.50
CA ASN A 702 27.99 -13.30 13.08
C ASN A 702 28.88 -14.49 13.48
N THR A 703 28.82 -15.56 12.70
CA THR A 703 29.58 -16.81 12.88
C THR A 703 30.11 -17.25 11.51
N ASP A 704 30.86 -18.36 11.45
CA ASP A 704 31.39 -18.95 10.21
C ASP A 704 30.33 -19.52 9.24
N GLY A 705 29.06 -19.22 9.48
CA GLY A 705 27.91 -19.67 8.72
C GLY A 705 27.15 -20.79 9.44
N MET A 706 25.94 -21.09 8.99
CA MET A 706 25.14 -22.17 9.58
C MET A 706 24.08 -22.68 8.62
N VAL A 707 23.41 -23.78 8.99
CA VAL A 707 22.27 -24.31 8.23
C VAL A 707 20.96 -23.90 8.92
N LEU A 708 20.09 -23.21 8.20
CA LEU A 708 18.73 -22.87 8.60
C LEU A 708 17.75 -23.46 7.59
N ASP A 709 16.80 -24.26 8.05
CA ASP A 709 15.79 -24.91 7.20
C ASP A 709 16.38 -25.68 5.99
N GLY A 710 17.49 -26.40 6.22
CA GLY A 710 18.21 -27.13 5.17
C GLY A 710 19.06 -26.26 4.23
N ILE A 711 19.08 -24.93 4.42
CA ILE A 711 19.83 -23.99 3.59
C ILE A 711 21.11 -23.55 4.30
N ALA A 712 22.23 -23.65 3.59
CA ALA A 712 23.50 -23.08 4.04
C ALA A 712 23.44 -21.55 3.97
N VAL A 713 23.51 -20.90 5.12
CA VAL A 713 23.52 -19.45 5.32
C VAL A 713 24.94 -19.01 5.66
N PRO A 714 25.64 -18.34 4.73
CA PRO A 714 27.01 -17.87 4.94
C PRO A 714 27.13 -16.78 6.01
N PRO A 715 28.36 -16.54 6.52
CA PRO A 715 28.67 -15.40 7.37
C PRO A 715 28.18 -14.07 6.77
N GLY A 716 27.70 -13.18 7.63
CA GLY A 716 27.27 -11.85 7.24
C GLY A 716 25.92 -11.78 6.52
N THR A 717 25.26 -12.91 6.24
CA THR A 717 23.92 -12.96 5.67
C THR A 717 22.89 -12.40 6.64
N THR A 718 21.97 -11.58 6.13
CA THR A 718 20.80 -11.10 6.88
C THR A 718 19.70 -12.15 6.82
N VAL A 719 19.17 -12.54 7.97
CA VAL A 719 18.07 -13.49 8.11
C VAL A 719 16.96 -12.92 9.00
N ALA A 720 15.71 -13.30 8.71
CA ALA A 720 14.58 -12.96 9.54
C ALA A 720 13.40 -13.91 9.30
N ILE A 721 12.49 -13.93 10.27
CA ILE A 721 11.12 -14.45 10.14
C ILE A 721 10.18 -13.43 10.80
N GLY A 722 9.07 -13.11 10.15
CA GLY A 722 8.06 -12.21 10.70
C GLY A 722 7.22 -12.90 11.78
N ASN A 723 6.84 -12.18 12.84
CA ASN A 723 5.88 -12.67 13.84
C ASN A 723 4.53 -13.06 13.18
N THR A 724 4.15 -12.37 12.11
CA THR A 724 2.94 -12.67 11.32
C THR A 724 2.97 -14.09 10.74
N PHE A 725 4.13 -14.56 10.28
CA PHE A 725 4.31 -15.92 9.74
C PHE A 725 4.25 -17.00 10.82
N VAL A 726 4.50 -16.66 12.08
CA VAL A 726 4.35 -17.60 13.21
C VAL A 726 2.90 -17.61 13.67
N HIS A 727 2.35 -16.43 13.97
CA HIS A 727 1.00 -16.27 14.53
C HIS A 727 -0.12 -16.65 13.56
N LEU A 728 0.12 -16.54 12.24
CA LEU A 728 -0.85 -16.90 11.20
C LEU A 728 -0.55 -18.25 10.53
N ASN A 729 0.36 -19.04 11.10
CA ASN A 729 0.67 -20.36 10.58
C ASN A 729 -0.49 -21.34 10.90
N PRO A 730 -1.15 -21.94 9.88
CA PRO A 730 -2.27 -22.86 10.09
C PRO A 730 -1.88 -24.20 10.73
N ASP A 731 -0.61 -24.61 10.63
CA ASP A 731 -0.09 -25.84 11.25
C ASP A 731 0.09 -25.68 12.76
N ILE A 732 0.25 -24.45 13.26
CA ILE A 732 0.34 -24.11 14.69
C ILE A 732 -1.02 -23.66 15.22
N PHE A 733 -1.66 -22.73 14.52
CA PHE A 733 -2.93 -22.12 14.90
C PHE A 733 -4.01 -22.49 13.89
N PRO A 734 -4.80 -23.56 14.12
CA PRO A 734 -5.91 -23.91 13.26
C PRO A 734 -6.89 -22.74 13.10
N ASN A 735 -7.30 -22.48 11.86
CA ASN A 735 -8.06 -21.29 11.45
C ASN A 735 -7.39 -19.98 11.91
N PRO A 736 -6.16 -19.70 11.48
CA PRO A 736 -5.29 -18.69 12.08
C PRO A 736 -5.84 -17.27 12.01
N HIS A 737 -6.72 -16.96 11.06
CA HIS A 737 -7.33 -15.63 10.93
C HIS A 737 -8.57 -15.43 11.82
N THR A 738 -9.04 -16.48 12.49
CA THR A 738 -10.20 -16.40 13.40
C THR A 738 -9.75 -15.97 14.79
N PHE A 739 -10.44 -14.99 15.38
CA PHE A 739 -10.25 -14.63 16.78
C PHE A 739 -10.97 -15.65 17.66
N ASP A 740 -10.21 -16.56 18.26
CA ASP A 740 -10.74 -17.65 19.08
C ASP A 740 -9.98 -17.74 20.42
N PRO A 741 -10.55 -17.19 21.51
CA PRO A 741 -9.98 -17.33 22.85
C PRO A 741 -9.95 -18.77 23.37
N GLU A 742 -10.87 -19.64 22.93
CA GLU A 742 -11.03 -20.99 23.49
C GLU A 742 -9.80 -21.85 23.26
N ARG A 743 -9.01 -21.59 22.20
CA ARG A 743 -7.75 -22.30 21.94
C ARG A 743 -6.74 -22.21 23.09
N TRP A 744 -6.82 -21.17 23.92
CA TRP A 744 -5.91 -20.97 25.05
C TRP A 744 -6.37 -21.70 26.33
N LEU A 745 -7.57 -22.27 26.33
CA LEU A 745 -8.17 -22.98 27.46
C LEU A 745 -8.08 -24.51 27.32
N GLN A 746 -7.63 -24.99 26.15
CA GLN A 746 -7.46 -26.41 25.85
C GLN A 746 -6.19 -26.96 26.51
N GLY A 747 -6.13 -28.29 26.68
CA GLY A 747 -5.04 -28.96 27.41
C GLY A 747 -3.66 -28.88 26.74
N ASP A 748 -3.59 -28.51 25.46
CA ASP A 748 -2.39 -28.33 24.65
C ASP A 748 -1.96 -26.86 24.50
N SER A 749 -2.60 -25.93 25.21
CA SER A 749 -2.33 -24.48 25.13
C SER A 749 -0.86 -24.13 25.42
N ALA A 750 -0.16 -24.90 26.24
CA ALA A 750 1.27 -24.71 26.52
C ALA A 750 2.16 -24.82 25.25
N ILE A 751 1.76 -25.62 24.26
CA ILE A 751 2.45 -25.69 22.97
C ILE A 751 2.22 -24.39 22.18
N LEU A 752 0.97 -23.91 22.14
CA LEU A 752 0.61 -22.67 21.46
C LEU A 752 1.31 -21.45 22.07
N GLU A 753 1.47 -21.43 23.39
CA GLU A 753 2.18 -20.36 24.11
C GLU A 753 3.64 -20.22 23.67
N ASN A 754 4.31 -21.32 23.32
CA ASN A 754 5.66 -21.27 22.78
C ASN A 754 5.74 -20.55 21.43
N TYR A 755 4.64 -20.46 20.68
CA TYR A 755 4.56 -19.77 19.39
C TYR A 755 3.88 -18.40 19.47
N LEU A 756 3.40 -17.99 20.64
CA LEU A 756 2.95 -16.63 20.89
C LEU A 756 4.18 -15.74 21.13
N VAL A 757 4.66 -15.09 20.07
CA VAL A 757 5.90 -14.29 20.07
C VAL A 757 5.72 -12.77 19.82
N PRO A 758 4.64 -12.11 20.30
CA PRO A 758 4.46 -10.66 20.14
C PRO A 758 5.56 -9.85 20.83
N PHE A 759 6.19 -10.45 21.87
CA PHE A 759 7.30 -9.88 22.63
C PHE A 759 8.68 -10.39 22.19
N SER A 760 8.77 -11.15 21.09
CA SER A 760 9.98 -11.86 20.67
C SER A 760 10.49 -12.85 21.75
N LYS A 761 11.67 -13.45 21.52
CA LYS A 761 12.31 -14.41 22.43
C LYS A 761 13.80 -14.12 22.61
N GLY A 762 14.41 -14.76 23.60
CA GLY A 762 15.85 -14.70 23.86
C GLY A 762 16.31 -13.43 24.57
N GLN A 763 17.63 -13.20 24.56
CA GLN A 763 18.29 -12.09 25.28
C GLN A 763 17.83 -10.69 24.87
N ARG A 764 17.17 -10.58 23.71
CA ARG A 764 16.65 -9.33 23.14
C ARG A 764 15.13 -9.29 23.06
N ASN A 765 14.44 -10.11 23.85
CA ASN A 765 12.98 -10.03 23.99
C ASN A 765 12.54 -8.67 24.55
N CYS A 766 11.26 -8.34 24.43
CA CYS A 766 10.70 -7.07 24.90
C CYS A 766 11.07 -6.82 26.37
N VAL A 767 11.68 -5.66 26.66
CA VAL A 767 12.00 -5.27 28.03
C VAL A 767 10.73 -4.96 28.82
N GLY A 768 9.75 -4.30 28.19
CA GLY A 768 8.49 -3.88 28.81
C GLY A 768 7.38 -4.93 28.85
N MET A 769 7.70 -6.22 28.68
CA MET A 769 6.68 -7.29 28.61
C MET A 769 5.77 -7.32 29.84
N ASN A 770 6.32 -7.20 31.05
CA ASN A 770 5.52 -7.24 32.28
C ASN A 770 4.60 -6.01 32.40
N LEU A 771 5.09 -4.83 32.01
CA LEU A 771 4.30 -3.60 32.00
C LEU A 771 3.14 -3.70 31.01
N ALA A 772 3.41 -4.20 29.80
CA ALA A 772 2.39 -4.42 28.78
C ALA A 772 1.29 -5.39 29.26
N TRP A 773 1.65 -6.49 29.92
CA TRP A 773 0.66 -7.38 30.52
C TRP A 773 -0.18 -6.68 31.60
N CYS A 774 0.44 -5.92 32.49
CA CYS A 774 -0.27 -5.13 33.50
C CYS A 774 -1.29 -4.17 32.87
N GLU A 775 -0.87 -3.39 31.86
CA GLU A 775 -1.75 -2.52 31.10
C GLU A 775 -2.89 -3.29 30.43
N LEU A 776 -2.59 -4.39 29.73
CA LEU A 776 -3.61 -5.18 29.03
C LEU A 776 -4.66 -5.74 29.99
N TYR A 777 -4.26 -6.33 31.11
CA TYR A 777 -5.21 -6.85 32.09
C TYR A 777 -6.10 -5.76 32.66
N LEU A 778 -5.53 -4.64 33.08
CA LEU A 778 -6.28 -3.53 33.65
C LEU A 778 -7.19 -2.86 32.61
N ILE A 779 -6.71 -2.62 31.39
CA ILE A 779 -7.49 -1.99 30.32
C ILE A 779 -8.68 -2.87 29.93
N PHE A 780 -8.46 -4.15 29.60
CA PHE A 780 -9.56 -5.03 29.19
C PHE A 780 -10.57 -5.24 30.33
N ALA A 781 -10.12 -5.47 31.56
CA ALA A 781 -11.01 -5.63 32.70
C ALA A 781 -11.84 -4.36 32.96
N SER A 782 -11.21 -3.18 33.00
CA SER A 782 -11.89 -1.91 33.27
C SER A 782 -12.89 -1.55 32.17
N VAL A 783 -12.49 -1.66 30.91
CA VAL A 783 -13.36 -1.31 29.77
C VAL A 783 -14.60 -2.20 29.74
N PHE A 784 -14.42 -3.52 29.76
CA PHE A 784 -15.54 -4.46 29.62
C PHE A 784 -16.35 -4.65 30.91
N ARG A 785 -15.82 -4.25 32.08
CA ARG A 785 -16.60 -4.26 33.34
C ARG A 785 -17.38 -2.98 33.58
N ARG A 786 -16.87 -1.81 33.15
CA ARG A 786 -17.43 -0.50 33.52
C ARG A 786 -18.13 0.24 32.39
N VAL A 787 -17.82 -0.09 31.14
CA VAL A 787 -18.36 0.62 29.96
C VAL A 787 -19.19 -0.35 29.13
N ASP A 788 -20.45 0.01 28.89
CA ASP A 788 -21.26 -0.64 27.87
C ASP A 788 -20.92 -0.02 26.50
N LEU A 789 -20.49 -0.87 25.57
CA LEU A 789 -19.89 -0.50 24.31
C LEU A 789 -20.69 -1.05 23.14
N GLU A 790 -21.05 -0.17 22.21
CA GLU A 790 -21.70 -0.54 20.94
C GLU A 790 -20.84 -0.12 19.77
N LEU A 791 -20.36 -1.09 18.98
CA LEU A 791 -19.49 -0.84 17.83
C LEU A 791 -20.19 0.03 16.78
N HIS A 792 -19.48 1.02 16.25
CA HIS A 792 -19.99 1.95 15.24
C HIS A 792 -18.99 2.11 14.09
N ASP A 793 -19.46 1.95 12.84
CA ASP A 793 -18.67 2.21 11.62
C ASP A 793 -17.26 1.57 11.62
N SER A 794 -17.09 0.41 12.24
CA SER A 794 -15.81 -0.33 12.26
C SER A 794 -15.99 -1.67 11.55
N SER A 795 -15.15 -1.94 10.55
CA SER A 795 -15.24 -3.12 9.69
C SER A 795 -13.96 -3.96 9.72
N PRO A 796 -13.97 -5.21 9.20
CA PRO A 796 -12.75 -6.01 9.11
C PRO A 796 -11.65 -5.35 8.26
N GLU A 797 -12.03 -4.49 7.31
CA GLU A 797 -11.08 -3.75 6.46
C GLU A 797 -10.32 -2.68 7.26
N ASP A 798 -10.94 -2.10 8.30
CA ASP A 798 -10.30 -1.10 9.17
C ASP A 798 -9.22 -1.72 10.07
N MET A 799 -9.33 -3.03 10.33
CA MET A 799 -8.35 -3.81 11.09
C MET A 799 -7.15 -4.26 10.27
N LYS A 800 -7.18 -4.08 8.94
CA LYS A 800 -6.00 -4.35 8.10
C LYS A 800 -4.93 -3.30 8.34
N PHE A 801 -3.70 -3.77 8.51
CA PHE A 801 -2.56 -2.91 8.81
C PHE A 801 -1.58 -2.79 7.63
N LYS A 802 -0.77 -1.72 7.66
CA LYS A 802 0.49 -1.62 6.91
C LYS A 802 1.68 -1.77 7.83
N ALA A 803 2.72 -2.42 7.33
CA ALA A 803 3.93 -2.72 8.09
C ALA A 803 4.89 -1.53 8.06
N HIS A 804 4.64 -0.55 8.92
CA HIS A 804 5.58 0.56 9.19
C HIS A 804 6.33 0.27 10.50
N PHE A 805 7.08 -0.84 10.51
CA PHE A 805 7.67 -1.48 11.70
C PHE A 805 6.61 -2.13 12.62
N VAL A 806 5.69 -1.31 13.14
CA VAL A 806 4.44 -1.75 13.77
C VAL A 806 3.29 -1.70 12.77
N GLY A 807 2.18 -2.38 13.06
CA GLY A 807 1.00 -2.36 12.19
C GLY A 807 0.26 -1.04 12.29
N THR A 808 0.18 -0.27 11.21
CA THR A 808 -0.64 0.95 11.14
C THR A 808 -1.96 0.68 10.45
N PHE A 809 -3.08 0.95 11.12
CA PHE A 809 -4.41 0.75 10.56
C PHE A 809 -4.75 1.81 9.50
N ARG A 810 -5.47 1.41 8.45
CA ARG A 810 -5.87 2.32 7.36
C ARG A 810 -7.06 3.21 7.72
N GLY A 811 -7.96 2.71 8.56
CA GLY A 811 -9.15 3.41 9.04
C GLY A 811 -9.03 3.83 10.50
N ASN A 812 -10.18 4.12 11.13
CA ASN A 812 -10.28 4.25 12.57
C ASN A 812 -10.65 2.86 13.12
N PRO A 813 -9.69 2.07 13.64
CA PRO A 813 -9.85 0.63 13.82
C PRO A 813 -11.00 0.26 14.76
N VAL A 814 -11.28 1.09 15.78
CA VAL A 814 -12.40 0.85 16.69
C VAL A 814 -13.06 2.16 17.10
N ARG A 815 -14.32 2.34 16.66
CA ARG A 815 -15.21 3.38 17.15
C ARG A 815 -16.43 2.76 17.81
N ALA A 816 -16.86 3.33 18.92
CA ALA A 816 -18.01 2.81 19.66
C ALA A 816 -18.80 3.93 20.33
N PHE A 817 -20.10 3.72 20.52
CA PHE A 817 -20.86 4.46 21.52
C PHE A 817 -20.54 3.90 22.90
N THR A 818 -20.44 4.77 23.89
CA THR A 818 -20.14 4.41 25.28
C THR A 818 -21.32 4.75 26.16
N LYS A 819 -21.63 3.88 27.11
CA LYS A 819 -22.59 4.12 28.19
C LYS A 819 -22.04 3.57 29.52
N PRO A 820 -22.47 4.10 30.67
CA PRO A 820 -22.17 3.47 31.96
C PRO A 820 -22.75 2.05 32.02
N MET A 821 -21.94 1.06 32.41
CA MET A 821 -22.42 -0.30 32.63
C MET A 821 -23.35 -0.36 33.85
N THR A 822 -24.55 -0.92 33.69
CA THR A 822 -25.46 -1.16 34.82
C THR A 822 -24.96 -2.34 35.67
N ALA A 823 -25.24 -2.30 36.98
CA ALA A 823 -24.75 -3.27 37.98
C ALA A 823 -24.84 -4.74 37.53
#